data_AF-A0A2H5XD74-F1
#
_entry.id   AF-A0A2H5XD74-F1
#
_cell.length_a   1.000
_cell.length_b   1.000
_cell.length_c   1.000
_cell.angle_alpha   90.00
_cell.angle_beta   90.00
_cell.angle_gamma   90.00
#
_symmetry.space_group_name_H-M   'P 1'
#
loop_
_entity.id
_entity.type
_entity.pdbx_description
1 polymer ?
#
loop_
_entity_poly.entity_id
_entity_poly.type
_entity_poly.pdbx_seq_one_letter_code
_entity_poly.pdbx_strand_id
1 'polypeptide(L)'
;MRRRQMSAVSWRELYRVIYLKNALGLHQPKELLQRLRALLPYRDWSVWQLRRFIARALEDPRSDTLLSVTIAPPTCKTLSSRLCEALEGITEAIIIPSMSTVDPASLDDYLGLAAAMTFCPRFQNGQGIGLSDGRAVAVMAMMLPSLLAADITLRLYALSRLDVEQFGFTAEGIVSEAIARYRWNWRSGSVGTPVKSLWEGYLDPAYADPEKLDYCFIAVKPLRSSECSPTSSPAMSKPVAEMLLYRFCSDGLPPAGYHIRHGKTISLSVLRTMVRNGKTVALLAGGCKAADALLAIYRAQRVGGLLFNTLVTDEECAQALLQRLKVTDHDQSDKTWQRYRQRFWAAHLRFAATDRCRTHQEIAHRLKLNPHTVSRLLHEAQWSTDTSKPLLQVQVIHPFPQPTHWLDLEMALLRHLHLLEVRVVQPARDEWVYHSVGEAAAQLLMEWLKTAQYFSVGIGAGRTMRAFTEALQLPHLLETLPQLRSLTFWALHSGPSHKITYSAGSAHLLHSVAMRCFDTGGSERISCRLWQPHLAPHMDAIFVGVGVLDNDERTYLQTVMGLRPEQISTAVGTVLNQPFDDHGRPLCRNLSPNVTVLPLRQLQRWVRQGKLVVAVTCGAHKAAAVLAAFKGNLFNCLVTDRACAEALLNLVKPY
;
A
#
# COMPACT_ATOMS: atom_id res chain seq x y z
N MET A 1 -29.07 -11.55 -28.34
CA MET A 1 -28.10 -10.70 -27.63
C MET A 1 -27.18 -11.56 -26.77
N ARG A 2 -25.98 -11.90 -27.25
CA ARG A 2 -25.01 -12.70 -26.49
C ARG A 2 -24.50 -11.86 -25.31
N ARG A 3 -24.67 -12.36 -24.07
CA ARG A 3 -24.04 -11.81 -22.87
C ARG A 3 -22.52 -11.75 -23.10
N ARG A 4 -21.95 -10.55 -23.36
CA ARG A 4 -20.49 -10.35 -23.29
C ARG A 4 -20.07 -10.74 -21.87
N GLN A 5 -19.45 -11.90 -21.73
CA GLN A 5 -18.82 -12.35 -20.50
C GLN A 5 -17.69 -11.35 -20.22
N MET A 6 -17.96 -10.35 -19.40
CA MET A 6 -16.96 -9.35 -19.03
C MET A 6 -15.81 -10.10 -18.35
N SER A 7 -14.59 -9.91 -18.84
CA SER A 7 -13.37 -10.52 -18.30
C SER A 7 -13.24 -10.33 -16.78
N ALA A 8 -12.42 -11.18 -16.16
CA ALA A 8 -12.00 -10.98 -14.78
C ALA A 8 -11.35 -9.59 -14.63
N VAL A 9 -11.62 -8.91 -13.51
CA VAL A 9 -11.06 -7.59 -13.24
C VAL A 9 -9.55 -7.75 -13.02
N SER A 10 -8.73 -7.01 -13.76
CA SER A 10 -7.27 -7.04 -13.61
C SER A 10 -6.82 -6.35 -12.32
N TRP A 11 -5.62 -6.66 -11.84
CA TRP A 11 -5.03 -5.97 -10.68
C TRP A 11 -4.94 -4.46 -10.87
N ARG A 12 -4.58 -4.00 -12.07
CA ARG A 12 -4.53 -2.57 -12.41
C ARG A 12 -5.91 -1.91 -12.33
N GLU A 13 -6.94 -2.57 -12.86
CA GLU A 13 -8.32 -2.08 -12.81
C GLU A 13 -8.85 -2.02 -11.37
N LEU A 14 -8.59 -3.05 -10.56
CA LEU A 14 -8.90 -3.03 -9.13
C LEU A 14 -8.16 -1.89 -8.43
N TYR A 15 -6.85 -1.75 -8.67
CA TYR A 15 -6.04 -0.70 -8.09
C TYR A 15 -6.58 0.70 -8.38
N ARG A 16 -6.94 0.99 -9.64
CA ARG A 16 -7.54 2.28 -10.04
C ARG A 16 -8.81 2.59 -9.25
N VAL A 17 -9.74 1.64 -9.15
CA VAL A 17 -11.00 1.84 -8.42
C VAL A 17 -10.76 2.06 -6.93
N ILE A 18 -9.92 1.23 -6.32
CA ILE A 18 -9.61 1.30 -4.88
C ILE A 18 -8.83 2.57 -4.54
N TYR A 19 -7.88 2.98 -5.39
CA TYR A 19 -7.13 4.23 -5.27
C TYR A 19 -8.06 5.45 -5.33
N LEU A 20 -8.92 5.55 -6.35
CA LEU A 20 -9.84 6.68 -6.49
C LEU A 20 -10.81 6.77 -5.31
N LYS A 21 -11.32 5.63 -4.83
CA LYS A 21 -12.26 5.60 -3.70
C LYS A 21 -11.60 5.97 -2.37
N ASN A 22 -10.44 5.40 -2.06
CA ASN A 22 -9.86 5.48 -0.71
C ASN A 22 -8.73 6.50 -0.59
N ALA A 23 -7.84 6.61 -1.58
CA ALA A 23 -6.73 7.57 -1.55
C ALA A 23 -7.16 9.00 -1.89
N LEU A 24 -8.15 9.17 -2.78
CA LEU A 24 -8.72 10.48 -3.12
C LEU A 24 -10.03 10.80 -2.37
N GLY A 25 -10.53 9.89 -1.53
CA GLY A 25 -11.76 10.10 -0.75
C GLY A 25 -13.03 10.27 -1.58
N LEU A 26 -13.06 9.77 -2.83
CA LEU A 26 -14.23 9.91 -3.72
C LEU A 26 -15.32 8.91 -3.32
N HIS A 27 -16.06 9.27 -2.27
CA HIS A 27 -17.12 8.44 -1.71
C HIS A 27 -18.45 8.54 -2.50
N GLN A 28 -18.65 9.63 -3.25
CA GLN A 28 -19.85 9.79 -4.06
C GLN A 28 -19.76 8.98 -5.37
N PRO A 29 -20.74 8.11 -5.68
CA PRO A 29 -20.72 7.31 -6.91
C PRO A 29 -20.61 8.15 -8.19
N LYS A 30 -21.20 9.35 -8.20
CA LYS A 30 -21.18 10.26 -9.36
C LYS A 30 -19.77 10.77 -9.66
N GLU A 31 -19.01 11.16 -8.64
CA GLU A 31 -17.64 11.67 -8.78
C GLU A 31 -16.68 10.57 -9.21
N LEU A 32 -16.79 9.38 -8.59
CA LEU A 32 -16.01 8.22 -8.98
C LEU A 32 -16.24 7.84 -10.45
N LEU A 33 -17.51 7.85 -10.90
CA LEU A 33 -17.87 7.64 -12.29
C LEU A 33 -17.25 8.69 -13.22
N GLN A 34 -17.34 9.97 -12.86
CA GLN A 34 -16.77 11.07 -13.67
C GLN A 34 -15.25 10.93 -13.80
N ARG A 35 -14.54 10.62 -12.71
CA ARG A 35 -13.08 10.44 -12.73
C ARG A 35 -12.66 9.23 -13.56
N LEU A 36 -13.34 8.10 -13.41
CA LEU A 36 -13.04 6.92 -14.24
C LEU A 36 -13.29 7.20 -15.72
N ARG A 37 -14.36 7.93 -16.08
CA ARG A 37 -14.64 8.30 -17.48
C ARG A 37 -13.60 9.20 -18.14
N ALA A 38 -12.72 9.84 -17.37
CA ALA A 38 -11.60 10.58 -17.92
C ALA A 38 -10.45 9.65 -18.38
N LEU A 39 -10.47 8.38 -18.00
CA LEU A 39 -9.38 7.42 -18.21
C LEU A 39 -9.79 6.35 -19.22
N LEU A 40 -8.81 5.77 -19.91
CA LEU A 40 -9.02 4.54 -20.67
C LEU A 40 -9.01 3.30 -19.74
N PRO A 41 -9.72 2.23 -20.12
CA PRO A 41 -10.64 2.12 -21.25
C PRO A 41 -12.06 2.69 -20.96
N TYR A 42 -12.29 3.24 -19.78
CA TYR A 42 -13.63 3.56 -19.27
C TYR A 42 -14.32 4.74 -19.96
N ARG A 43 -13.55 5.63 -20.59
CA ARG A 43 -14.05 6.79 -21.33
C ARG A 43 -15.18 6.45 -22.30
N ASP A 44 -15.04 5.32 -22.98
CA ASP A 44 -15.93 4.90 -24.06
C ASP A 44 -17.01 3.91 -23.56
N TRP A 45 -17.07 3.65 -22.24
CA TRP A 45 -18.07 2.77 -21.65
C TRP A 45 -19.37 3.50 -21.34
N SER A 46 -20.49 2.82 -21.51
CA SER A 46 -21.78 3.33 -21.02
C SER A 46 -21.78 3.45 -19.49
N VAL A 47 -22.58 4.37 -18.96
CA VAL A 47 -22.72 4.58 -17.50
C VAL A 47 -23.12 3.28 -16.80
N TRP A 48 -23.96 2.46 -17.44
CA TRP A 48 -24.39 1.17 -16.91
C TRP A 48 -23.22 0.17 -16.81
N GLN A 49 -22.40 0.04 -17.86
CA GLN A 49 -21.22 -0.84 -17.85
C GLN A 49 -20.24 -0.43 -16.75
N LEU A 50 -20.01 0.88 -16.61
CA LEU A 50 -19.08 1.40 -15.62
C LEU A 50 -19.58 1.19 -14.18
N ARG A 51 -20.87 1.41 -13.92
CA ARG A 51 -21.46 1.12 -12.60
C ARG A 51 -21.33 -0.37 -12.24
N ARG A 52 -21.61 -1.26 -13.18
CA ARG A 52 -21.48 -2.71 -12.96
C ARG A 52 -20.02 -3.12 -12.72
N PHE A 53 -19.07 -2.50 -13.42
CA PHE A 53 -17.65 -2.72 -13.20
C PHE A 53 -17.19 -2.24 -11.82
N ILE A 54 -17.58 -1.04 -11.40
CA ILE A 54 -17.22 -0.50 -10.07
C ILE A 54 -17.78 -1.42 -8.97
N ALA A 55 -19.04 -1.84 -9.08
CA ALA A 55 -19.64 -2.77 -8.11
C ALA A 55 -18.82 -4.06 -8.01
N ARG A 56 -18.52 -4.69 -9.15
CA ARG A 56 -17.68 -5.91 -9.20
C ARG A 56 -16.29 -5.69 -8.62
N ALA A 57 -15.63 -4.56 -8.90
CA ALA A 57 -14.32 -4.25 -8.37
C ALA A 57 -14.35 -4.08 -6.85
N LEU A 58 -15.38 -3.40 -6.31
CA LEU A 58 -15.53 -3.21 -4.86
C LEU A 58 -15.96 -4.49 -4.12
N GLU A 59 -16.59 -5.44 -4.81
CA GLU A 59 -16.96 -6.75 -4.28
C GLU A 59 -15.86 -7.81 -4.45
N ASP A 60 -14.84 -7.53 -5.25
CA ASP A 60 -13.72 -8.45 -5.48
C ASP A 60 -12.94 -8.66 -4.17
N PRO A 61 -12.78 -9.90 -3.68
CA PRO A 61 -12.03 -10.18 -2.45
C PRO A 61 -10.59 -9.65 -2.46
N ARG A 62 -9.98 -9.52 -3.65
CA ARG A 62 -8.63 -8.98 -3.81
C ARG A 62 -8.54 -7.50 -3.46
N SER A 63 -9.64 -6.76 -3.49
CA SER A 63 -9.66 -5.34 -3.13
C SER A 63 -9.23 -5.10 -1.69
N ASP A 64 -9.54 -6.02 -0.78
CA ASP A 64 -9.12 -5.94 0.62
C ASP A 64 -7.60 -6.07 0.77
N THR A 65 -6.94 -6.80 -0.13
CA THR A 65 -5.47 -6.95 -0.13
C THR A 65 -4.75 -5.69 -0.61
N LEU A 66 -5.47 -4.79 -1.26
CA LEU A 66 -4.98 -3.48 -1.71
C LEU A 66 -5.15 -2.40 -0.64
N LEU A 67 -5.65 -2.74 0.54
CA LEU A 67 -5.86 -1.81 1.64
C LEU A 67 -4.94 -2.16 2.80
N SER A 68 -4.11 -1.19 3.22
CA SER A 68 -3.49 -1.19 4.54
C SER A 68 -4.35 -0.34 5.46
N VAL A 69 -4.98 -0.99 6.44
CA VAL A 69 -5.90 -0.35 7.37
C VAL A 69 -5.29 -0.35 8.76
N THR A 70 -5.18 0.83 9.37
CA THR A 70 -4.82 0.99 10.78
C THR A 70 -6.02 1.54 11.53
N ILE A 71 -6.44 0.85 12.60
CA ILE A 71 -7.57 1.26 13.44
C ILE A 71 -7.03 1.51 14.85
N ALA A 72 -6.87 2.77 15.21
CA ALA A 72 -6.41 3.17 16.53
C ALA A 72 -7.51 2.92 17.57
N PRO A 73 -7.29 2.06 18.58
CA PRO A 73 -8.28 1.90 19.64
C PRO A 73 -8.35 3.18 20.48
N PRO A 74 -9.55 3.75 20.72
CA PRO A 74 -9.70 4.88 21.62
C PRO A 74 -9.44 4.44 23.07
N THR A 75 -9.11 5.38 23.95
CA THR A 75 -8.82 5.09 25.36
C THR A 75 -9.77 5.82 26.32
N CYS A 76 -10.29 5.13 27.34
CA CYS A 76 -11.24 5.70 28.30
C CYS A 76 -10.54 6.34 29.51
N LYS A 77 -10.30 7.66 29.47
CA LYS A 77 -9.62 8.39 30.56
C LYS A 77 -10.34 8.31 31.91
N THR A 78 -11.68 8.31 31.89
CA THR A 78 -12.51 8.26 33.10
C THR A 78 -12.31 6.94 33.85
N LEU A 79 -12.41 5.81 33.14
CA LEU A 79 -12.16 4.50 33.74
C LEU A 79 -10.68 4.34 34.13
N SER A 80 -9.75 4.91 33.36
CA SER A 80 -8.32 4.86 33.67
C SER A 80 -8.03 5.50 35.03
N SER A 81 -8.58 6.71 35.25
CA SER A 81 -8.37 7.45 36.50
C SER A 81 -8.97 6.70 37.69
N ARG A 82 -10.21 6.20 37.56
CA ARG A 82 -10.88 5.39 38.59
C ARG A 82 -10.08 4.14 38.95
N LEU A 83 -9.49 3.46 37.96
CA LEU A 83 -8.73 2.24 38.19
C LEU A 83 -7.40 2.52 38.90
N CYS A 84 -6.71 3.60 38.53
CA CYS A 84 -5.51 4.06 39.24
C CYS A 84 -5.81 4.51 40.67
N GLU A 85 -6.94 5.19 40.91
CA GLU A 85 -7.39 5.56 42.27
C GLU A 85 -7.70 4.32 43.13
N ALA A 86 -8.26 3.26 42.52
CA ALA A 86 -8.63 2.04 43.22
C ALA A 86 -7.43 1.10 43.50
N LEU A 87 -6.39 1.16 42.68
CA LEU A 87 -5.20 0.32 42.77
C LEU A 87 -3.99 1.18 43.16
N GLU A 88 -3.78 1.34 44.46
CA GLU A 88 -2.67 2.10 45.01
C GLU A 88 -1.30 1.67 44.42
N GLY A 89 -0.54 2.66 43.95
CA GLY A 89 0.77 2.48 43.32
C GLY A 89 0.74 2.11 41.83
N ILE A 90 -0.43 1.90 41.22
CA ILE A 90 -0.57 1.83 39.76
C ILE A 90 -0.63 3.26 39.20
N THR A 91 0.40 3.67 38.47
CA THR A 91 0.58 5.03 37.99
C THR A 91 -0.15 5.32 36.68
N GLU A 92 -0.40 4.29 35.86
CA GLU A 92 -1.02 4.47 34.55
C GLU A 92 -1.89 3.27 34.15
N ALA A 93 -3.10 3.54 33.66
CA ALA A 93 -4.00 2.54 33.09
C ALA A 93 -4.48 2.97 31.70
N ILE A 94 -4.41 2.07 30.73
CA ILE A 94 -4.83 2.28 29.35
C ILE A 94 -6.00 1.34 29.08
N ILE A 95 -7.19 1.92 28.92
CA ILE A 95 -8.45 1.16 28.82
C ILE A 95 -9.06 1.33 27.44
N ILE A 96 -9.14 0.24 26.68
CA ILE A 96 -9.75 0.22 25.34
C ILE A 96 -11.21 -0.28 25.38
N PRO A 97 -12.01 -0.08 24.33
CA PRO A 97 -13.33 -0.70 24.22
C PRO A 97 -13.26 -2.22 24.32
N SER A 98 -14.27 -2.83 24.93
CA SER A 98 -14.36 -4.29 24.95
C SER A 98 -14.69 -4.82 23.55
N MET A 99 -14.08 -5.96 23.24
CA MET A 99 -14.31 -6.71 22.00
C MET A 99 -15.16 -7.96 22.20
N SER A 100 -15.60 -8.25 23.43
CA SER A 100 -16.26 -9.52 23.78
C SER A 100 -17.58 -9.78 23.05
N THR A 101 -18.28 -8.71 22.66
CA THR A 101 -19.57 -8.80 21.93
C THR A 101 -19.42 -8.66 20.42
N VAL A 102 -18.25 -8.24 19.92
CA VAL A 102 -18.02 -7.87 18.52
C VAL A 102 -17.09 -8.87 17.83
N ASP A 103 -15.89 -9.06 18.36
CA ASP A 103 -14.89 -10.02 17.86
C ASP A 103 -13.86 -10.31 18.98
N PRO A 104 -14.14 -11.26 19.88
CA PRO A 104 -13.26 -11.58 21.02
C PRO A 104 -11.84 -11.96 20.60
N ALA A 105 -11.65 -12.54 19.41
CA ALA A 105 -10.36 -13.01 18.93
C ALA A 105 -9.40 -11.86 18.58
N SER A 106 -9.91 -10.63 18.46
CA SER A 106 -9.14 -9.41 18.15
C SER A 106 -8.69 -8.62 19.38
N LEU A 107 -9.12 -9.03 20.59
CA LEU A 107 -8.85 -8.29 21.82
C LEU A 107 -7.34 -8.08 22.05
N ASP A 108 -6.56 -9.16 21.96
CA ASP A 108 -5.11 -9.10 22.14
C ASP A 108 -4.43 -8.20 21.11
N ASP A 109 -4.93 -8.18 19.87
CA ASP A 109 -4.40 -7.33 18.81
C ASP A 109 -4.57 -5.85 19.17
N TYR A 110 -5.73 -5.48 19.72
CA TYR A 110 -5.99 -4.10 20.14
C TYR A 110 -5.31 -3.71 21.44
N LEU A 111 -5.13 -4.64 22.40
CA LEU A 111 -4.32 -4.38 23.59
C LEU A 111 -2.86 -4.10 23.21
N GLY A 112 -2.30 -4.93 22.31
CA GLY A 112 -0.95 -4.74 21.79
C GLY A 112 -0.79 -3.43 21.02
N LEU A 113 -1.76 -3.10 20.16
CA LEU A 113 -1.77 -1.85 19.41
C LEU A 113 -1.89 -0.62 20.32
N ALA A 114 -2.76 -0.66 21.33
CA ALA A 114 -2.90 0.41 22.32
C ALA A 114 -1.61 0.63 23.11
N ALA A 115 -0.95 -0.46 23.54
CA ALA A 115 0.34 -0.39 24.18
C ALA A 115 1.38 0.27 23.25
N ALA A 116 1.50 -0.20 22.00
CA ALA A 116 2.46 0.37 21.06
C ALA A 116 2.21 1.85 20.78
N MET A 117 0.96 2.25 20.52
CA MET A 117 0.61 3.64 20.25
C MET A 117 0.87 4.57 21.45
N THR A 118 0.80 4.04 22.67
CA THR A 118 1.00 4.83 23.89
C THR A 118 2.47 4.94 24.28
N PHE A 119 3.22 3.84 24.21
CA PHE A 119 4.59 3.78 24.73
C PHE A 119 5.67 4.02 23.69
N CYS A 120 5.50 3.61 22.42
CA CYS A 120 6.53 3.83 21.40
C CYS A 120 6.96 5.30 21.26
N PRO A 121 6.03 6.29 21.29
CA PRO A 121 6.43 7.70 21.23
C PRO A 121 7.26 8.18 22.43
N ARG A 122 7.29 7.41 23.53
CA ARG A 122 8.04 7.72 24.76
C ARG A 122 9.43 7.10 24.78
N PHE A 123 9.72 6.16 23.88
CA PHE A 123 11.02 5.49 23.84
C PHE A 123 12.11 6.43 23.37
N GLN A 124 13.26 6.30 24.01
CA GLN A 124 14.46 7.08 23.77
C GLN A 124 15.59 6.18 23.27
N ASN A 125 16.60 6.83 22.69
CA ASN A 125 17.75 6.15 22.14
C ASN A 125 18.52 5.34 23.20
N GLY A 126 18.80 4.07 22.91
CA GLY A 126 19.59 3.17 23.74
C GLY A 126 18.80 2.45 24.84
N GLN A 127 17.50 2.68 24.97
CA GLN A 127 16.69 2.08 26.04
C GLN A 127 16.53 0.56 25.91
N GLY A 128 16.41 -0.11 27.06
CA GLY A 128 16.15 -1.54 27.15
C GLY A 128 14.67 -1.86 27.29
N ILE A 129 14.13 -2.70 26.41
CA ILE A 129 12.73 -3.11 26.39
C ILE A 129 12.62 -4.61 26.65
N GLY A 130 12.03 -4.99 27.78
CA GLY A 130 11.68 -6.36 28.12
C GLY A 130 10.34 -6.77 27.53
N LEU A 131 10.31 -7.90 26.83
CA LEU A 131 9.11 -8.46 26.21
C LEU A 131 8.87 -9.88 26.74
N SER A 132 7.65 -10.16 27.23
CA SER A 132 7.21 -11.52 27.54
C SER A 132 6.67 -12.24 26.30
N ASP A 133 6.27 -13.49 26.49
CA ASP A 133 5.39 -14.21 25.58
C ASP A 133 3.97 -13.61 25.54
N GLY A 134 3.17 -14.03 24.56
CA GLY A 134 1.75 -13.66 24.42
C GLY A 134 1.44 -12.80 23.19
N ARG A 135 0.23 -12.96 22.65
CA ARG A 135 -0.20 -12.33 21.40
C ARG A 135 -0.24 -10.80 21.49
N ALA A 136 -0.70 -10.23 22.60
CA ALA A 136 -0.76 -8.78 22.77
C ALA A 136 0.64 -8.14 22.78
N VAL A 137 1.60 -8.76 23.48
CA VAL A 137 3.00 -8.30 23.49
C VAL A 137 3.65 -8.47 22.12
N ALA A 138 3.34 -9.57 21.42
CA ALA A 138 3.79 -9.78 20.04
C ALA A 138 3.31 -8.66 19.12
N VAL A 139 2.01 -8.35 19.13
CA VAL A 139 1.43 -7.27 18.30
C VAL A 139 2.05 -5.93 18.62
N MET A 140 2.27 -5.62 19.91
CA MET A 140 2.98 -4.41 20.31
C MET A 140 4.39 -4.34 19.70
N ALA A 141 5.17 -5.42 19.83
CA ALA A 141 6.52 -5.50 19.30
C ALA A 141 6.57 -5.38 17.76
N MET A 142 5.58 -5.95 17.06
CA MET A 142 5.48 -5.87 15.60
C MET A 142 5.22 -4.45 15.08
N MET A 143 4.70 -3.56 15.93
CA MET A 143 4.43 -2.17 15.59
C MET A 143 5.64 -1.24 15.79
N LEU A 144 6.67 -1.67 16.53
CA LEU A 144 7.86 -0.86 16.82
C LEU A 144 8.48 -0.23 15.56
N PRO A 145 8.75 -0.98 14.46
CA PRO A 145 9.41 -0.43 13.28
C PRO A 145 8.58 0.62 12.53
N SER A 146 7.25 0.62 12.72
CA SER A 146 6.33 1.55 12.05
C SER A 146 6.07 2.82 12.86
N LEU A 147 6.30 2.79 14.17
CA LEU A 147 5.99 3.89 15.09
C LEU A 147 7.22 4.64 15.60
N LEU A 148 8.41 4.04 15.49
CA LEU A 148 9.67 4.65 15.92
C LEU A 148 10.39 5.34 14.77
N ALA A 149 11.16 6.38 15.10
CA ALA A 149 12.08 7.01 14.15
C ALA A 149 13.21 6.05 13.76
N ALA A 150 13.73 6.20 12.54
CA ALA A 150 14.68 5.24 11.94
C ALA A 150 16.04 5.20 12.67
N ASP A 151 16.38 6.25 13.41
CA ASP A 151 17.64 6.48 14.12
C ASP A 151 17.64 5.99 15.57
N ILE A 152 16.47 5.63 16.14
CA ILE A 152 16.39 5.13 17.52
C ILE A 152 17.01 3.74 17.60
N THR A 153 17.96 3.59 18.54
CA THR A 153 18.58 2.33 18.93
C THR A 153 17.83 1.72 20.12
N LEU A 154 17.57 0.42 20.12
CA LEU A 154 16.87 -0.28 21.20
C LEU A 154 17.56 -1.61 21.54
N ARG A 155 17.56 -1.97 22.82
CA ARG A 155 17.98 -3.29 23.31
C ARG A 155 16.74 -4.07 23.72
N LEU A 156 16.38 -5.10 22.97
CA LEU A 156 15.20 -5.93 23.21
C LEU A 156 15.59 -7.17 24.00
N TYR A 157 14.90 -7.44 25.11
CA TYR A 157 15.19 -8.55 26.02
C TYR A 157 14.01 -9.50 26.09
N ALA A 158 14.26 -10.79 25.85
CA ALA A 158 13.28 -11.84 26.11
C ALA A 158 13.21 -12.08 27.62
N LEU A 159 12.04 -11.90 28.23
CA LEU A 159 11.87 -12.02 29.68
C LEU A 159 11.72 -13.48 30.14
N SER A 160 11.41 -14.39 29.22
CA SER A 160 11.26 -15.82 29.46
C SER A 160 11.78 -16.63 28.26
N ARG A 161 12.13 -17.88 28.50
CA ARG A 161 12.59 -18.85 27.50
C ARG A 161 12.13 -20.23 27.93
N LEU A 162 11.59 -21.03 27.02
CA LEU A 162 11.22 -22.42 27.29
C LEU A 162 12.38 -23.36 26.96
N ASP A 163 12.50 -24.48 27.67
CA ASP A 163 13.60 -25.44 27.45
C ASP A 163 13.44 -26.21 26.12
N VAL A 164 12.19 -26.39 25.69
CA VAL A 164 11.85 -27.00 24.40
C VAL A 164 11.62 -25.90 23.39
N GLU A 165 12.20 -26.06 22.20
CA GLU A 165 11.99 -25.15 21.08
C GLU A 165 10.50 -25.13 20.71
N GLN A 166 9.83 -24.02 21.00
CA GLN A 166 8.42 -23.79 20.68
C GLN A 166 8.31 -22.60 19.73
N PHE A 167 7.61 -22.80 18.61
CA PHE A 167 7.31 -21.75 17.65
C PHE A 167 5.97 -21.09 17.98
N GLY A 168 5.94 -19.76 17.99
CA GLY A 168 4.73 -18.99 18.27
C GLY A 168 5.04 -17.64 18.90
N PHE A 169 4.12 -17.15 19.72
CA PHE A 169 4.27 -15.89 20.47
C PHE A 169 5.12 -16.07 21.73
N THR A 170 6.29 -16.72 21.63
CA THR A 170 7.27 -16.83 22.72
C THR A 170 8.08 -15.53 22.83
N ALA A 171 8.62 -15.22 24.00
CA ALA A 171 9.41 -13.99 24.19
C ALA A 171 10.63 -13.94 23.23
N GLU A 172 11.36 -15.06 23.08
CA GLU A 172 12.47 -15.17 22.13
C GLU A 172 12.02 -14.97 20.68
N GLY A 173 10.88 -15.57 20.30
CA GLY A 173 10.30 -15.44 18.96
C GLY A 173 9.88 -14.01 18.67
N ILE A 174 9.26 -13.33 19.64
CA ILE A 174 8.82 -11.93 19.53
C ILE A 174 10.03 -10.99 19.35
N VAL A 175 11.08 -11.14 20.17
CA VAL A 175 12.31 -10.34 20.05
C VAL A 175 12.98 -10.57 18.69
N SER A 176 13.11 -11.83 18.30
CA SER A 176 13.75 -12.22 17.02
C SER A 176 13.00 -11.65 15.82
N GLU A 177 11.67 -11.78 15.79
CA GLU A 177 10.82 -11.28 14.71
C GLU A 177 10.79 -9.74 14.68
N ALA A 178 10.78 -9.06 15.83
CA ALA A 178 10.82 -7.60 15.87
C ALA A 178 12.11 -7.05 15.22
N ILE A 179 13.25 -7.67 15.52
CA ILE A 179 14.55 -7.33 14.92
C ILE A 179 14.57 -7.66 13.42
N ALA A 180 14.05 -8.84 13.04
CA ALA A 180 13.96 -9.24 11.64
C ALA A 180 13.13 -8.25 10.83
N ARG A 181 11.96 -7.85 11.33
CA ARG A 181 11.08 -6.86 10.68
C ARG A 181 11.70 -5.49 10.54
N TYR A 182 12.42 -5.03 11.57
CA TYR A 182 13.13 -3.76 11.48
C TYR A 182 14.22 -3.80 10.40
N ARG A 183 15.00 -4.89 10.34
CA ARG A 183 16.07 -5.08 9.33
C ARG A 183 15.54 -5.25 7.91
N TRP A 184 14.42 -5.94 7.76
CA TRP A 184 13.83 -6.31 6.47
C TRP A 184 12.59 -5.48 6.12
N ASN A 185 12.48 -4.24 6.64
CA ASN A 185 11.32 -3.39 6.41
C ASN A 185 11.22 -2.96 4.93
N TRP A 186 10.62 -3.81 4.10
CA TRP A 186 10.41 -3.60 2.66
C TRP A 186 9.53 -2.39 2.33
N ARG A 187 8.78 -1.86 3.31
CA ARG A 187 7.83 -0.76 3.13
C ARG A 187 8.49 0.60 2.90
N SER A 188 9.79 0.74 3.15
CA SER A 188 10.51 2.00 2.91
C SER A 188 10.79 2.30 1.43
N GLY A 189 10.39 1.43 0.49
CA GLY A 189 10.56 1.65 -0.95
C GLY A 189 12.01 1.56 -1.45
N SER A 190 12.98 1.40 -0.54
CA SER A 190 14.39 1.18 -0.83
C SER A 190 14.66 -0.32 -0.94
N VAL A 191 14.44 -0.88 -2.13
CA VAL A 191 14.98 -2.20 -2.47
C VAL A 191 16.52 -2.07 -2.46
N GLY A 192 17.20 -2.70 -1.49
CA GLY A 192 18.60 -3.08 -1.67
C GLY A 192 19.66 -2.54 -0.70
N THR A 193 19.32 -1.70 0.29
CA THR A 193 20.29 -1.36 1.36
C THR A 193 19.71 -1.67 2.73
N PRO A 194 20.18 -2.72 3.43
CA PRO A 194 19.84 -2.89 4.83
C PRO A 194 20.26 -1.62 5.57
N VAL A 195 19.31 -1.01 6.29
CA VAL A 195 19.61 0.07 7.23
C VAL A 195 20.73 -0.44 8.13
N LYS A 196 21.80 0.35 8.34
CA LYS A 196 22.82 0.07 9.36
C LYS A 196 22.09 -0.07 10.72
N SER A 197 21.74 -1.29 11.11
CA SER A 197 20.82 -1.51 12.22
C SER A 197 21.53 -1.33 13.55
N LEU A 198 20.88 -0.61 14.47
CA LEU A 198 21.34 -0.38 15.84
C LEU A 198 20.46 -1.07 16.91
N TRP A 199 19.61 -2.04 16.52
CA TRP A 199 18.79 -2.81 17.46
C TRP A 199 19.49 -4.12 17.84
N GLU A 200 19.51 -4.42 19.13
CA GLU A 200 20.12 -5.63 19.69
C GLU A 200 19.05 -6.50 20.36
N GLY A 201 19.17 -7.82 20.22
CA GLY A 201 18.25 -8.79 20.81
C GLY A 201 18.97 -9.72 21.78
N TYR A 202 18.50 -9.77 23.01
CA TYR A 202 19.01 -10.63 24.07
C TYR A 202 17.97 -11.71 24.38
N LEU A 203 18.26 -12.95 23.97
CA LEU A 203 17.31 -14.06 24.05
C LEU A 203 17.40 -14.86 25.37
N ASP A 204 18.54 -14.82 26.07
CA ASP A 204 18.63 -15.43 27.40
C ASP A 204 18.11 -14.43 28.47
N PRO A 205 17.05 -14.78 29.24
CA PRO A 205 16.53 -13.93 30.30
C PRO A 205 17.56 -13.54 31.37
N ALA A 206 18.67 -14.27 31.50
CA ALA A 206 19.75 -13.92 32.42
C ALA A 206 20.43 -12.56 32.12
N TYR A 207 20.32 -12.05 30.88
CA TYR A 207 20.85 -10.74 30.52
C TYR A 207 19.95 -9.57 30.92
N ALA A 208 18.71 -9.84 31.32
CA ALA A 208 17.71 -8.84 31.66
C ALA A 208 17.76 -8.52 33.16
N ASP A 209 18.32 -7.35 33.49
CA ASP A 209 18.45 -6.84 34.86
C ASP A 209 17.80 -5.45 35.02
N PRO A 210 17.57 -4.97 36.26
CA PRO A 210 16.89 -3.70 36.50
C PRO A 210 17.63 -2.47 35.99
N GLU A 211 18.95 -2.54 35.76
CA GLU A 211 19.73 -1.40 35.27
C GLU A 211 19.60 -1.27 33.76
N LYS A 212 19.60 -2.41 33.04
CA LYS A 212 19.50 -2.46 31.57
C LYS A 212 18.08 -2.27 31.05
N LEU A 213 17.06 -2.68 31.80
CA LEU A 213 15.66 -2.57 31.39
C LEU A 213 15.09 -1.20 31.77
N ASP A 214 14.40 -0.53 30.85
CA ASP A 214 13.67 0.73 31.08
C ASP A 214 12.15 0.52 31.02
N TYR A 215 11.71 -0.40 30.15
CA TYR A 215 10.32 -0.80 30.01
C TYR A 215 10.19 -2.33 30.02
N CYS A 216 9.13 -2.86 30.63
CA CYS A 216 8.74 -4.26 30.53
C CYS A 216 7.27 -4.37 30.11
N PHE A 217 7.00 -5.17 29.09
CA PHE A 217 5.65 -5.48 28.61
C PHE A 217 5.36 -6.95 28.79
N ILE A 218 4.37 -7.25 29.62
CA ILE A 218 4.12 -8.61 30.10
C ILE A 218 2.66 -8.98 29.86
N ALA A 219 2.42 -10.03 29.09
CA ALA A 219 1.09 -10.62 28.95
C ALA A 219 0.73 -11.41 30.21
N VAL A 220 -0.52 -11.31 30.66
CA VAL A 220 -1.05 -12.10 31.77
C VAL A 220 -2.05 -13.10 31.24
N LYS A 221 -1.85 -14.38 31.59
CA LYS A 221 -2.75 -15.46 31.22
C LYS A 221 -3.66 -15.82 32.41
N PRO A 222 -4.99 -15.63 32.30
CA PRO A 222 -5.92 -16.18 33.28
C PRO A 222 -5.98 -17.71 33.16
N LEU A 223 -5.80 -18.43 34.27
CA LEU A 223 -5.80 -19.89 34.31
C LEU A 223 -7.19 -20.46 34.58
N ARG A 224 -7.54 -21.53 33.86
CA ARG A 224 -8.78 -22.30 34.11
C ARG A 224 -8.52 -23.40 35.13
N SER A 225 -9.58 -23.82 35.83
CA SER A 225 -9.53 -24.95 36.76
C SER A 225 -9.06 -26.26 36.11
N SER A 226 -9.29 -26.43 34.81
CA SER A 226 -8.84 -27.58 34.00
C SER A 226 -7.36 -27.54 33.60
N GLU A 227 -6.72 -26.36 33.64
CA GLU A 227 -5.30 -26.17 33.30
C GLU A 227 -4.39 -26.30 34.53
N CYS A 228 -5.00 -26.51 35.71
CA CYS A 228 -4.30 -26.89 36.93
C CYS A 228 -4.04 -28.40 36.89
N SER A 229 -2.76 -28.82 36.98
CA SER A 229 -2.40 -30.25 36.99
C SER A 229 -3.19 -31.02 38.07
N PRO A 230 -3.66 -32.24 37.79
CA PRO A 230 -4.49 -33.03 38.72
C PRO A 230 -3.74 -33.56 39.96
N THR A 231 -2.47 -33.17 40.16
CA THR A 231 -1.60 -33.68 41.23
C THR A 231 -1.65 -32.87 42.52
N SER A 232 -2.42 -31.79 42.61
CA SER A 232 -2.56 -31.04 43.86
C SER A 232 -3.59 -31.70 44.79
N SER A 233 -3.17 -32.09 45.98
CA SER A 233 -4.05 -32.48 47.08
C SER A 233 -5.20 -31.46 47.27
N PRO A 234 -6.39 -31.88 47.70
CA PRO A 234 -7.58 -31.02 47.82
C PRO A 234 -7.44 -29.81 48.78
N ALA A 235 -6.33 -29.70 49.51
CA ALA A 235 -6.03 -28.61 50.44
C ALA A 235 -5.25 -27.42 49.84
N MET A 236 -4.85 -27.47 48.55
CA MET A 236 -4.03 -26.40 47.94
C MET A 236 -4.86 -25.35 47.20
N SER A 237 -4.53 -24.07 47.40
CA SER A 237 -5.11 -22.95 46.64
C SER A 237 -4.81 -23.11 45.14
N LYS A 238 -5.85 -23.11 44.30
CA LYS A 238 -5.68 -23.24 42.85
C LYS A 238 -5.15 -21.94 42.25
N PRO A 239 -4.15 -21.98 41.34
CA PRO A 239 -3.67 -20.80 40.68
C PRO A 239 -4.73 -20.23 39.72
N VAL A 240 -4.83 -18.90 39.68
CA VAL A 240 -5.79 -18.15 38.85
C VAL A 240 -5.09 -17.31 37.77
N ALA A 241 -3.79 -17.07 37.91
CA ALA A 241 -2.98 -16.31 36.96
C ALA A 241 -1.67 -17.01 36.64
N GLU A 242 -1.18 -16.82 35.43
CA GLU A 242 0.19 -17.11 35.01
C GLU A 242 0.82 -15.85 34.39
N MET A 243 2.05 -15.53 34.81
CA MET A 243 2.84 -14.39 34.33
C MET A 243 4.32 -14.76 34.36
N LEU A 244 5.03 -14.67 33.22
CA LEU A 244 6.46 -15.01 33.12
C LEU A 244 6.81 -16.40 33.69
N LEU A 245 5.97 -17.41 33.40
CA LEU A 245 6.06 -18.76 33.96
C LEU A 245 5.79 -18.87 35.48
N TYR A 246 5.53 -17.77 36.19
CA TYR A 246 5.08 -17.82 37.58
C TYR A 246 3.56 -17.97 37.65
N ARG A 247 3.09 -18.79 38.60
CA ARG A 247 1.66 -18.96 38.88
C ARG A 247 1.28 -18.25 40.16
N PHE A 248 0.11 -17.63 40.18
CA PHE A 248 -0.42 -16.90 41.33
C PHE A 248 -1.80 -17.42 41.71
N CYS A 249 -1.99 -17.68 42.99
CA CYS A 249 -3.27 -17.98 43.61
C CYS A 249 -4.05 -16.69 43.88
N SER A 250 -5.34 -16.80 44.21
CA SER A 250 -6.22 -15.64 44.42
C SER A 250 -5.79 -14.71 45.56
N ASP A 251 -4.98 -15.19 46.49
CA ASP A 251 -4.35 -14.43 47.57
C ASP A 251 -3.06 -13.68 47.13
N GLY A 252 -2.56 -13.96 45.93
CA GLY A 252 -1.33 -13.41 45.36
C GLY A 252 -0.07 -14.20 45.67
N LEU A 253 -0.18 -15.34 46.37
CA LEU A 253 0.95 -16.23 46.65
C LEU A 253 1.13 -17.27 45.54
N PRO A 254 2.35 -17.78 45.31
CA PRO A 254 2.54 -18.93 44.44
C PRO A 254 1.90 -20.19 45.06
N PRO A 255 1.45 -21.16 44.25
CA PRO A 255 0.99 -22.44 44.77
C PRO A 255 2.08 -23.12 45.60
N ALA A 256 1.72 -23.76 46.72
CA ALA A 256 2.71 -24.40 47.58
C ALA A 256 3.52 -25.48 46.81
N GLY A 257 4.84 -25.52 47.00
CA GLY A 257 5.73 -26.45 46.28
C GLY A 257 5.83 -26.22 44.77
N TYR A 258 5.31 -25.10 44.25
CA TYR A 258 5.47 -24.74 42.84
C TYR A 258 6.90 -24.25 42.57
N HIS A 259 7.55 -24.91 41.61
CA HIS A 259 8.83 -24.49 41.06
C HIS A 259 8.72 -24.52 39.54
N ILE A 260 9.39 -23.59 38.88
CA ILE A 260 9.47 -23.56 37.42
C ILE A 260 10.34 -24.75 37.01
N ARG A 261 9.72 -25.76 36.39
CA ARG A 261 10.38 -27.02 35.99
C ARG A 261 10.91 -27.00 34.55
N HIS A 262 10.31 -26.17 33.71
CA HIS A 262 10.62 -26.09 32.29
C HIS A 262 10.72 -24.62 31.87
N GLY A 263 11.91 -24.20 31.46
CA GLY A 263 12.22 -22.86 31.00
C GLY A 263 12.95 -21.99 32.03
N LYS A 264 13.51 -20.90 31.51
CA LYS A 264 14.15 -19.80 32.25
C LYS A 264 13.25 -18.58 32.22
N THR A 265 13.28 -17.77 33.27
CA THR A 265 12.55 -16.50 33.36
C THR A 265 13.29 -15.54 34.26
N ILE A 266 13.06 -14.24 34.11
CA ILE A 266 13.60 -13.25 35.04
C ILE A 266 13.01 -13.42 36.45
N SER A 267 13.78 -13.07 37.48
CA SER A 267 13.27 -13.07 38.85
C SER A 267 12.21 -11.99 39.04
N LEU A 268 11.15 -12.27 39.81
CA LEU A 268 10.15 -11.26 40.22
C LEU A 268 10.78 -10.07 40.98
N SER A 269 11.96 -10.25 41.58
CA SER A 269 12.72 -9.16 42.21
C SER A 269 13.20 -8.10 41.20
N VAL A 270 13.44 -8.48 39.94
CA VAL A 270 13.80 -7.56 38.87
C VAL A 270 12.66 -6.58 38.62
N LEU A 271 11.44 -7.11 38.46
CA LEU A 271 10.24 -6.29 38.25
C LEU A 271 9.96 -5.36 39.44
N ARG A 272 10.09 -5.85 40.67
CA ARG A 272 9.93 -5.03 41.89
C ARG A 272 10.93 -3.88 41.94
N THR A 273 12.18 -4.16 41.59
CA THR A 273 13.24 -3.15 41.57
C THR A 273 12.96 -2.12 40.50
N MET A 274 12.52 -2.53 39.31
CA MET A 274 12.10 -1.61 38.25
C MET A 274 10.96 -0.70 38.71
N VAL A 275 9.89 -1.25 39.28
CA VAL A 275 8.75 -0.47 39.78
C VAL A 275 9.17 0.53 40.87
N ARG A 276 10.01 0.09 41.82
CA ARG A 276 10.56 0.97 42.88
C ARG A 276 11.42 2.10 42.30
N ASN A 277 12.17 1.83 41.23
CA ASN A 277 12.97 2.81 40.53
C ASN A 277 12.15 3.71 39.57
N GLY A 278 10.81 3.59 39.59
CA GLY A 278 9.92 4.37 38.72
C GLY A 278 9.94 3.95 37.24
N LYS A 279 10.58 2.83 36.91
CA LYS A 279 10.59 2.27 35.55
C LYS A 279 9.24 1.64 35.22
N THR A 280 8.89 1.61 33.95
CA THR A 280 7.56 1.13 33.52
C THR A 280 7.54 -0.39 33.44
N VAL A 281 6.66 -1.02 34.21
CA VAL A 281 6.30 -2.43 34.06
C VAL A 281 4.81 -2.49 33.76
N ALA A 282 4.48 -2.78 32.50
CA ALA A 282 3.14 -2.78 31.95
C ALA A 282 2.60 -4.20 31.78
N LEU A 283 1.45 -4.48 32.40
CA LEU A 283 0.72 -5.72 32.18
C LEU A 283 -0.32 -5.55 31.07
N LEU A 284 -0.41 -6.53 30.17
CA LEU A 284 -1.39 -6.59 29.08
C LEU A 284 -2.33 -7.77 29.33
N ALA A 285 -3.61 -7.48 29.60
CA ALA A 285 -4.63 -8.51 29.79
C ALA A 285 -6.03 -7.93 29.62
N GLY A 286 -6.97 -8.68 29.05
CA GLY A 286 -8.34 -8.22 28.85
C GLY A 286 -9.40 -9.30 29.01
N GLY A 287 -10.65 -8.87 29.07
CA GLY A 287 -11.84 -9.68 29.32
C GLY A 287 -12.10 -9.93 30.81
N CYS A 288 -13.35 -10.26 31.15
CA CYS A 288 -13.79 -10.42 32.54
C CYS A 288 -12.96 -11.42 33.37
N LYS A 289 -12.44 -12.48 32.75
CA LYS A 289 -11.59 -13.49 33.43
C LYS A 289 -10.19 -12.97 33.79
N ALA A 290 -9.66 -12.00 33.03
CA ALA A 290 -8.37 -11.41 33.34
C ALA A 290 -8.41 -10.58 34.63
N ALA A 291 -9.58 -10.10 35.06
CA ALA A 291 -9.74 -9.33 36.29
C ALA A 291 -9.29 -10.11 37.53
N ASP A 292 -9.66 -11.39 37.66
CA ASP A 292 -9.21 -12.23 38.79
C ASP A 292 -7.70 -12.46 38.76
N ALA A 293 -7.14 -12.65 37.57
CA ALA A 293 -5.72 -12.87 37.39
C ALA A 293 -4.88 -11.62 37.74
N LEU A 294 -5.30 -10.46 37.24
CA LEU A 294 -4.68 -9.17 37.56
C LEU A 294 -4.79 -8.84 39.05
N LEU A 295 -5.94 -9.11 39.67
CA LEU A 295 -6.13 -8.90 41.10
C LEU A 295 -5.24 -9.80 41.96
N ALA A 296 -5.05 -11.07 41.56
CA ALA A 296 -4.11 -11.98 42.20
C ALA A 296 -2.66 -11.44 42.11
N ILE A 297 -2.22 -11.02 40.92
CA ILE A 297 -0.88 -10.46 40.72
C ILE A 297 -0.70 -9.16 41.51
N TYR A 298 -1.71 -8.30 41.56
CA TYR A 298 -1.69 -7.09 42.38
C TYR A 298 -1.54 -7.41 43.87
N ARG A 299 -2.26 -8.42 44.38
CA ARG A 299 -2.17 -8.87 45.79
C ARG A 299 -0.79 -9.41 46.17
N ALA A 300 0.01 -9.88 45.21
CA ALA A 300 1.39 -10.30 45.44
C ALA A 300 2.27 -9.16 46.00
N GLN A 301 1.82 -7.90 45.92
CA GLN A 301 2.50 -6.76 46.54
C GLN A 301 2.69 -6.89 48.05
N ARG A 302 1.80 -7.64 48.72
CA ARG A 302 1.88 -7.92 50.16
C ARG A 302 3.17 -8.64 50.54
N VAL A 303 3.82 -9.29 49.57
CA VAL A 303 5.05 -10.06 49.76
C VAL A 303 6.15 -9.47 48.90
N GLY A 304 6.64 -8.27 49.23
CA GLY A 304 7.82 -7.67 48.59
C GLY A 304 7.57 -6.51 47.64
N GLY A 305 6.35 -5.97 47.60
CA GLY A 305 5.99 -4.79 46.81
C GLY A 305 5.47 -5.11 45.41
N LEU A 306 4.99 -4.07 44.74
CA LEU A 306 4.33 -4.14 43.44
C LEU A 306 5.21 -4.79 42.37
N LEU A 307 4.59 -5.67 41.56
CA LEU A 307 5.22 -6.30 40.40
C LEU A 307 5.05 -5.45 39.13
N PHE A 308 4.11 -4.52 39.13
CA PHE A 308 3.79 -3.65 38.00
C PHE A 308 3.26 -2.31 38.49
N ASN A 309 3.40 -1.27 37.68
CA ASN A 309 2.85 0.07 37.92
C ASN A 309 1.99 0.55 36.75
N THR A 310 1.85 -0.24 35.69
CA THR A 310 1.11 0.14 34.49
C THR A 310 0.23 -1.00 33.99
N LEU A 311 -0.97 -0.68 33.53
CA LEU A 311 -1.94 -1.67 33.06
C LEU A 311 -2.52 -1.29 31.69
N VAL A 312 -2.55 -2.24 30.76
CA VAL A 312 -3.25 -2.14 29.47
C VAL A 312 -4.36 -3.19 29.45
N THR A 313 -5.60 -2.75 29.41
CA THR A 313 -6.77 -3.63 29.54
C THR A 313 -7.97 -3.10 28.76
N ASP A 314 -9.06 -3.84 28.73
CA ASP A 314 -10.32 -3.41 28.14
C ASP A 314 -11.34 -2.97 29.21
N GLU A 315 -12.37 -2.25 28.78
CA GLU A 315 -13.38 -1.70 29.68
C GLU A 315 -14.09 -2.77 30.53
N GLU A 316 -14.30 -3.98 29.97
CA GLU A 316 -14.95 -5.08 30.68
C GLU A 316 -14.08 -5.61 31.82
N CYS A 317 -12.78 -5.81 31.58
CA CYS A 317 -11.85 -6.21 32.62
C CYS A 317 -11.68 -5.11 33.69
N ALA A 318 -11.59 -3.83 33.27
CA ALA A 318 -11.47 -2.71 34.20
C ALA A 318 -12.70 -2.59 35.12
N GLN A 319 -13.91 -2.70 34.58
CA GLN A 319 -15.14 -2.71 35.37
C GLN A 319 -15.19 -3.92 36.31
N ALA A 320 -14.84 -5.10 35.82
CA ALA A 320 -14.78 -6.32 36.61
C ALA A 320 -13.76 -6.25 37.76
N LEU A 321 -12.65 -5.53 37.59
CA LEU A 321 -11.67 -5.21 38.64
C LEU A 321 -12.25 -4.26 39.69
N LEU A 322 -12.84 -3.14 39.26
CA LEU A 322 -13.44 -2.15 40.16
C LEU A 322 -14.56 -2.77 41.02
N GLN A 323 -15.39 -3.62 40.42
CA GLN A 323 -16.43 -4.38 41.13
C GLN A 323 -15.85 -5.30 42.21
N ARG A 324 -14.76 -6.02 41.90
CA ARG A 324 -14.07 -6.90 42.88
C ARG A 324 -13.39 -6.13 44.01
N LEU A 325 -12.97 -4.89 43.73
CA LEU A 325 -12.44 -3.95 44.73
C LEU A 325 -13.54 -3.25 45.52
N LYS A 326 -14.83 -3.53 45.24
CA LYS A 326 -16.01 -2.92 45.88
C LYS A 326 -16.04 -1.39 45.75
N VAL A 327 -15.50 -0.85 44.67
CA VAL A 327 -15.59 0.58 44.35
C VAL A 327 -16.99 0.88 43.83
N THR A 328 -17.70 1.83 44.46
CA THR A 328 -19.08 2.18 44.10
C THR A 328 -19.18 2.68 42.66
N ASP A 329 -20.21 2.21 41.95
CA ASP A 329 -20.43 2.58 40.57
C ASP A 329 -21.18 3.91 40.49
N HIS A 330 -20.45 4.99 40.20
CA HIS A 330 -21.08 6.19 39.68
C HIS A 330 -21.19 6.04 38.16
N ASP A 331 -22.25 5.33 37.76
CA ASP A 331 -22.63 5.14 36.36
C ASP A 331 -23.16 6.48 35.80
N GLN A 332 -22.24 7.34 35.37
CA GLN A 332 -22.58 8.33 34.38
C GLN A 332 -22.31 7.72 33.01
N SER A 333 -23.39 7.41 32.30
CA SER A 333 -23.42 7.12 30.86
C SER A 333 -22.64 8.21 30.11
N ASP A 334 -21.33 7.99 29.95
CA ASP A 334 -20.46 8.85 29.17
C ASP A 334 -20.85 8.65 27.70
N LYS A 335 -21.84 9.44 27.26
CA LYS A 335 -22.35 9.47 25.88
C LYS A 335 -21.21 9.69 24.88
N THR A 336 -20.16 10.39 25.29
CA THR A 336 -18.97 10.64 24.47
C THR A 336 -18.18 9.34 24.30
N TRP A 337 -17.88 8.62 25.37
CA TRP A 337 -17.23 7.29 25.31
C TRP A 337 -18.05 6.28 24.50
N GLN A 338 -19.38 6.25 24.69
CA GLN A 338 -20.28 5.39 23.90
C GLN A 338 -20.15 5.66 22.39
N ARG A 339 -20.08 6.92 21.99
CA ARG A 339 -19.90 7.27 20.58
C ARG A 339 -18.53 6.85 20.05
N TYR A 340 -17.45 7.02 20.82
CA TYR A 340 -16.12 6.54 20.44
C TYR A 340 -16.08 5.01 20.25
N ARG A 341 -16.72 4.24 21.14
CA ARG A 341 -16.86 2.78 21.01
C ARG A 341 -17.58 2.40 19.72
N GLN A 342 -18.70 3.04 19.42
CA GLN A 342 -19.45 2.76 18.20
C GLN A 342 -18.66 3.08 16.92
N ARG A 343 -17.89 4.18 16.91
CA ARG A 343 -16.98 4.51 15.79
C ARG A 343 -15.93 3.41 15.61
N PHE A 344 -15.30 3.00 16.72
CA PHE A 344 -14.27 1.96 16.73
C PHE A 344 -14.82 0.61 16.25
N TRP A 345 -15.95 0.13 16.79
CA TRP A 345 -16.55 -1.13 16.38
C TRP A 345 -17.02 -1.11 14.92
N ALA A 346 -17.59 -0.01 14.44
CA ALA A 346 -17.98 0.12 13.04
C ALA A 346 -16.75 0.00 12.11
N ALA A 347 -15.64 0.66 12.45
CA ALA A 347 -14.39 0.55 11.69
C ALA A 347 -13.81 -0.88 11.74
N HIS A 348 -13.79 -1.51 12.92
CA HIS A 348 -13.32 -2.88 13.09
C HIS A 348 -14.15 -3.86 12.25
N LEU A 349 -15.48 -3.83 12.37
CA LEU A 349 -16.38 -4.70 11.59
C LEU A 349 -16.22 -4.52 10.07
N ARG A 350 -15.88 -3.31 9.61
CA ARG A 350 -15.70 -3.03 8.18
C ARG A 350 -14.38 -3.56 7.64
N PHE A 351 -13.29 -3.48 8.40
CA PHE A 351 -11.93 -3.60 7.87
C PHE A 351 -11.04 -4.65 8.55
N ALA A 352 -11.29 -5.01 9.81
CA ALA A 352 -10.37 -5.82 10.62
C ALA A 352 -10.99 -7.07 11.23
N ALA A 353 -12.32 -7.14 11.36
CA ALA A 353 -13.01 -8.28 11.94
C ALA A 353 -12.70 -9.60 11.22
N THR A 354 -12.70 -10.68 12.01
CA THR A 354 -12.55 -12.06 11.50
C THR A 354 -13.61 -12.36 10.43
N ASP A 355 -14.85 -11.93 10.67
CA ASP A 355 -15.94 -11.97 9.70
C ASP A 355 -16.35 -10.54 9.34
N ARG A 356 -15.80 -10.01 8.22
CA ARG A 356 -15.96 -8.61 7.82
C ARG A 356 -17.33 -8.32 7.23
N CYS A 357 -17.92 -7.22 7.66
CA CYS A 357 -19.11 -6.66 7.03
C CYS A 357 -18.72 -5.84 5.79
N ARG A 358 -19.30 -6.16 4.64
CA ARG A 358 -19.04 -5.46 3.37
C ARG A 358 -19.95 -4.26 3.16
N THR A 359 -21.13 -4.26 3.79
CA THR A 359 -22.14 -3.22 3.62
C THR A 359 -22.43 -2.48 4.92
N HIS A 360 -22.90 -1.23 4.82
CA HIS A 360 -23.37 -0.48 5.99
C HIS A 360 -24.58 -1.15 6.66
N GLN A 361 -25.37 -1.93 5.91
CA GLN A 361 -26.53 -2.66 6.43
C GLN A 361 -26.12 -3.82 7.35
N GLU A 362 -25.09 -4.58 6.97
CA GLU A 362 -24.55 -5.66 7.82
C GLU A 362 -23.99 -5.12 9.14
N ILE A 363 -23.22 -4.02 9.09
CA ILE A 363 -22.68 -3.37 10.29
C ILE A 363 -23.82 -2.85 11.17
N ALA A 364 -24.82 -2.21 10.55
CA ALA A 364 -26.01 -1.70 11.25
C ALA A 364 -26.76 -2.81 11.98
N HIS A 365 -26.94 -3.97 11.34
CA HIS A 365 -27.56 -5.13 11.97
C HIS A 365 -26.75 -5.65 13.16
N ARG A 366 -25.42 -5.80 13.02
CA ARG A 366 -24.55 -6.27 14.11
C ARG A 366 -24.50 -5.33 15.30
N LEU A 367 -24.43 -4.02 15.05
CA LEU A 367 -24.36 -3.00 16.11
C LEU A 367 -25.74 -2.56 16.62
N LYS A 368 -26.84 -3.08 16.05
CA LYS A 368 -28.23 -2.64 16.32
C LYS A 368 -28.42 -1.12 16.12
N LEU A 369 -27.85 -0.60 15.03
CA LEU A 369 -27.90 0.82 14.63
C LEU A 369 -28.62 1.00 13.30
N ASN A 370 -28.87 2.25 12.91
CA ASN A 370 -29.36 2.58 11.56
C ASN A 370 -28.18 2.65 10.56
N PRO A 371 -28.32 2.17 9.30
CA PRO A 371 -27.28 2.31 8.26
C PRO A 371 -26.77 3.73 8.03
N HIS A 372 -27.61 4.76 8.17
CA HIS A 372 -27.20 6.16 8.08
C HIS A 372 -26.27 6.55 9.23
N THR A 373 -26.56 6.08 10.45
CA THR A 373 -25.70 6.28 11.62
C THR A 373 -24.35 5.60 11.41
N VAL A 374 -24.33 4.37 10.88
CA VAL A 374 -23.07 3.66 10.54
C VAL A 374 -22.24 4.43 9.53
N SER A 375 -22.86 4.92 8.45
CA SER A 375 -22.16 5.72 7.44
C SER A 375 -21.50 6.96 8.05
N ARG A 376 -22.21 7.63 8.97
CA ARG A 376 -21.68 8.78 9.71
C ARG A 376 -20.54 8.38 10.64
N LEU A 377 -20.67 7.27 11.37
CA LEU A 377 -19.63 6.77 12.29
C LEU A 377 -18.34 6.40 11.56
N LEU A 378 -18.43 5.75 10.39
CA LEU A 378 -17.27 5.41 9.57
C LEU A 378 -16.59 6.67 9.00
N HIS A 379 -17.40 7.64 8.54
CA HIS A 379 -16.88 8.92 8.09
C HIS A 379 -16.16 9.67 9.23
N GLU A 380 -16.76 9.72 10.42
CA GLU A 380 -16.14 10.28 11.62
C GLU A 380 -14.87 9.52 12.01
N ALA A 381 -14.84 8.18 11.93
CA ALA A 381 -13.64 7.41 12.24
C ALA A 381 -12.47 7.78 11.31
N GLN A 382 -12.73 7.99 10.02
CA GLN A 382 -11.69 8.28 9.02
C GLN A 382 -11.25 9.74 8.99
N TRP A 383 -12.19 10.68 9.20
CA TRP A 383 -11.97 12.11 8.91
C TRP A 383 -12.16 13.04 10.12
N SER A 384 -12.51 12.53 11.30
CA SER A 384 -12.73 13.38 12.50
C SER A 384 -11.47 14.15 12.89
N THR A 385 -11.64 15.46 13.11
CA THR A 385 -10.61 16.45 13.48
C THR A 385 -10.35 16.57 14.98
N ASP A 386 -11.16 15.92 15.83
CA ASP A 386 -11.07 16.02 17.30
C ASP A 386 -9.74 15.50 17.90
N THR A 387 -8.97 14.73 17.13
CA THR A 387 -7.67 14.18 17.55
C THR A 387 -6.60 14.49 16.51
N SER A 388 -5.35 14.64 16.96
CA SER A 388 -4.19 14.88 16.08
C SER A 388 -3.97 13.79 15.03
N LYS A 389 -4.57 12.59 15.22
CA LYS A 389 -4.62 11.49 14.24
C LYS A 389 -6.05 10.92 14.18
N PRO A 390 -6.56 10.55 12.98
CA PRO A 390 -7.87 9.92 12.85
C PRO A 390 -7.87 8.49 13.41
N LEU A 391 -9.04 8.02 13.85
CA LEU A 391 -9.24 6.67 14.41
C LEU A 391 -8.97 5.59 13.35
N LEU A 392 -9.37 5.84 12.10
CA LEU A 392 -9.26 4.93 10.98
C LEU A 392 -8.37 5.55 9.90
N GLN A 393 -7.28 4.89 9.56
CA GLN A 393 -6.43 5.23 8.42
C GLN A 393 -6.52 4.12 7.40
N VAL A 394 -6.93 4.48 6.17
CA VAL A 394 -7.00 3.55 5.04
C VAL A 394 -6.00 4.04 3.99
N GLN A 395 -4.95 3.25 3.80
CA GLN A 395 -3.95 3.48 2.76
C GLN A 395 -4.15 2.44 1.65
N VAL A 396 -4.03 2.88 0.41
CA VAL A 396 -4.05 1.95 -0.73
C VAL A 396 -2.63 1.48 -0.98
N ILE A 397 -2.44 0.17 -0.97
CA ILE A 397 -1.15 -0.48 -1.25
C ILE A 397 -1.24 -1.22 -2.58
N HIS A 398 -0.15 -1.21 -3.34
CA HIS A 398 -0.06 -1.96 -4.59
C HIS A 398 -0.08 -3.48 -4.32
N PRO A 399 -0.54 -4.30 -5.28
CA PRO A 399 -0.66 -5.74 -5.10
C PRO A 399 0.69 -6.44 -4.84
N PHE A 400 0.64 -7.56 -4.12
CA PHE A 400 1.75 -8.51 -3.91
C PHE A 400 1.22 -9.93 -4.26
N PRO A 401 1.96 -10.84 -4.94
CA PRO A 401 3.42 -10.91 -5.15
C PRO A 401 3.98 -10.18 -6.38
N GLN A 402 3.19 -9.40 -7.11
CA GLN A 402 3.69 -8.59 -8.23
C GLN A 402 3.96 -7.16 -7.74
N PRO A 403 5.18 -6.83 -7.26
CA PRO A 403 5.47 -5.47 -6.83
C PRO A 403 5.23 -4.54 -8.02
N THR A 404 4.21 -3.69 -7.93
CA THR A 404 3.96 -2.69 -8.96
C THR A 404 3.68 -1.36 -8.29
N HIS A 405 4.65 -0.88 -7.51
CA HIS A 405 4.74 0.54 -7.16
C HIS A 405 4.74 1.45 -8.41
N TRP A 406 4.98 0.90 -9.60
CA TRP A 406 4.71 1.55 -10.88
C TRP A 406 3.23 1.97 -11.05
N LEU A 407 2.27 1.28 -10.43
CA LEU A 407 0.86 1.70 -10.43
C LEU A 407 0.66 3.01 -9.68
N ASP A 408 1.46 3.29 -8.64
CA ASP A 408 1.47 4.60 -7.98
C ASP A 408 1.98 5.69 -8.92
N LEU A 409 3.04 5.38 -9.67
CA LEU A 409 3.57 6.29 -10.71
C LEU A 409 2.54 6.51 -11.83
N GLU A 410 1.87 5.46 -12.31
CA GLU A 410 0.76 5.55 -13.28
C GLU A 410 -0.33 6.48 -12.75
N MET A 411 -0.83 6.25 -11.53
CA MET A 411 -1.90 7.05 -10.91
C MET A 411 -1.48 8.51 -10.69
N ALA A 412 -0.24 8.74 -10.24
CA ALA A 412 0.28 10.09 -10.05
C ALA A 412 0.38 10.84 -11.38
N LEU A 413 0.91 10.22 -12.44
CA LEU A 413 1.01 10.84 -13.76
C LEU A 413 -0.37 11.10 -14.37
N LEU A 414 -1.31 10.15 -14.28
CA LEU A 414 -2.70 10.35 -14.71
C LEU A 414 -3.34 11.56 -14.02
N ARG A 415 -3.07 11.73 -12.71
CA ARG A 415 -3.62 12.84 -11.93
C ARG A 415 -2.99 14.19 -12.28
N HIS A 416 -1.66 14.25 -12.30
CA HIS A 416 -0.92 15.50 -12.45
C HIS A 416 -0.87 16.00 -13.89
N LEU A 417 -0.86 15.10 -14.87
CA LEU A 417 -0.83 15.42 -16.29
C LEU A 417 -2.18 15.21 -16.99
N HIS A 418 -3.23 14.81 -16.29
CA HIS A 418 -4.56 14.59 -16.89
C HIS A 418 -4.53 13.72 -18.17
N LEU A 419 -3.59 12.77 -18.22
CA LEU A 419 -3.46 11.85 -19.34
C LEU A 419 -4.63 10.86 -19.34
N LEU A 420 -4.99 10.37 -20.53
CA LEU A 420 -6.03 9.36 -20.70
C LEU A 420 -5.56 7.98 -20.27
N GLU A 421 -4.27 7.68 -20.46
CA GLU A 421 -3.68 6.39 -20.13
C GLU A 421 -2.18 6.52 -19.86
N VAL A 422 -1.70 5.84 -18.82
CA VAL A 422 -0.27 5.75 -18.50
C VAL A 422 0.09 4.30 -18.23
N ARG A 423 1.23 3.87 -18.77
CA ARG A 423 1.88 2.59 -18.49
C ARG A 423 3.29 2.87 -18.01
N VAL A 424 3.62 2.42 -16.80
CA VAL A 424 4.98 2.50 -16.26
C VAL A 424 5.55 1.09 -16.12
N VAL A 425 6.74 0.87 -16.68
CA VAL A 425 7.47 -0.40 -16.56
C VAL A 425 8.76 -0.22 -15.79
N GLN A 426 9.21 -1.31 -15.18
CA GLN A 426 10.57 -1.43 -14.70
C GLN A 426 11.27 -2.52 -15.50
N PRO A 427 12.31 -2.18 -16.26
CA PRO A 427 13.11 -3.22 -16.90
C PRO A 427 13.87 -4.01 -15.82
N ALA A 428 14.01 -5.31 -16.03
CA ALA A 428 14.80 -6.18 -15.15
C ALA A 428 16.30 -5.83 -15.16
N ARG A 429 16.77 -5.27 -16.29
CA ARG A 429 18.11 -4.71 -16.47
C ARG A 429 18.02 -3.47 -17.34
N ASP A 430 18.84 -2.46 -17.08
CA ASP A 430 18.76 -1.17 -17.76
C ASP A 430 18.90 -1.30 -19.29
N GLU A 431 19.65 -2.29 -19.79
CA GLU A 431 19.82 -2.50 -21.23
C GLU A 431 18.51 -2.94 -21.93
N TRP A 432 17.55 -3.49 -21.17
CA TRP A 432 16.27 -3.98 -21.69
C TRP A 432 15.17 -2.91 -21.67
N VAL A 433 15.49 -1.67 -21.28
CA VAL A 433 14.50 -0.60 -21.15
C VAL A 433 13.64 -0.41 -22.41
N TYR A 434 14.25 -0.45 -23.60
CA TYR A 434 13.53 -0.33 -24.87
C TYR A 434 12.55 -1.48 -25.11
N HIS A 435 12.97 -2.71 -24.79
CA HIS A 435 12.11 -3.90 -24.92
C HIS A 435 10.91 -3.77 -23.98
N SER A 436 11.15 -3.47 -22.71
CA SER A 436 10.07 -3.36 -21.71
C SER A 436 9.05 -2.28 -22.06
N VAL A 437 9.46 -1.09 -22.52
CA VAL A 437 8.50 -0.06 -22.96
C VAL A 437 7.80 -0.44 -24.26
N GLY A 438 8.48 -1.15 -25.16
CA GLY A 438 7.91 -1.71 -26.38
C GLY A 438 6.81 -2.73 -26.11
N GLU A 439 7.07 -3.68 -25.20
CA GLU A 439 6.10 -4.67 -24.74
C GLU A 439 4.88 -4.04 -24.07
N ALA A 440 5.09 -3.04 -23.21
CA ALA A 440 3.97 -2.34 -22.60
C ALA A 440 3.10 -1.57 -23.62
N ALA A 441 3.73 -0.98 -24.65
CA ALA A 441 3.00 -0.34 -25.74
C ALA A 441 2.24 -1.38 -26.59
N ALA A 442 2.85 -2.54 -26.86
CA ALA A 442 2.23 -3.65 -27.59
C ALA A 442 1.03 -4.20 -26.81
N GLN A 443 1.18 -4.39 -25.50
CA GLN A 443 0.10 -4.82 -24.62
C GLN A 443 -1.07 -3.82 -24.61
N LEU A 444 -0.77 -2.51 -24.57
CA LEU A 444 -1.81 -1.49 -24.64
C LEU A 444 -2.58 -1.55 -25.97
N LEU A 445 -1.88 -1.73 -27.10
CA LEU A 445 -2.56 -1.91 -28.39
C LEU A 445 -3.39 -3.21 -28.41
N MET A 446 -2.84 -4.32 -27.92
CA MET A 446 -3.56 -5.59 -27.84
C MET A 446 -4.87 -5.48 -27.03
N GLU A 447 -4.88 -4.72 -25.94
CA GLU A 447 -6.09 -4.44 -25.16
C GLU A 447 -7.19 -3.76 -26.00
N TRP A 448 -6.82 -2.85 -26.89
CA TRP A 448 -7.76 -2.21 -27.82
C TRP A 448 -8.23 -3.17 -28.92
N LEU A 449 -7.30 -3.95 -29.49
CA LEU A 449 -7.58 -4.90 -30.58
C LEU A 449 -8.51 -6.05 -30.14
N LYS A 450 -8.51 -6.43 -28.86
CA LYS A 450 -9.42 -7.46 -28.31
C LYS A 450 -10.90 -7.20 -28.61
N THR A 451 -11.29 -5.94 -28.80
CA THR A 451 -12.69 -5.57 -29.06
C THR A 451 -12.95 -5.01 -30.46
N ALA A 452 -11.89 -4.79 -31.25
CA ALA A 452 -11.97 -4.18 -32.57
C ALA A 452 -12.15 -5.21 -33.69
N GLN A 453 -12.93 -4.85 -34.71
CA GLN A 453 -12.99 -5.59 -35.98
C GLN A 453 -12.10 -4.96 -37.05
N TYR A 454 -12.02 -3.62 -37.05
CA TYR A 454 -11.14 -2.83 -37.92
C TYR A 454 -10.39 -1.86 -37.03
N PHE A 455 -9.09 -1.74 -37.23
CA PHE A 455 -8.26 -0.81 -36.44
C PHE A 455 -7.13 -0.23 -37.29
N SER A 456 -6.88 1.06 -37.15
CA SER A 456 -5.88 1.80 -37.93
C SER A 456 -4.91 2.52 -36.99
N VAL A 457 -3.61 2.26 -37.14
CA VAL A 457 -2.54 2.73 -36.25
C VAL A 457 -1.57 3.62 -37.02
N GLY A 458 -1.38 4.85 -36.57
CA GLY A 458 -0.25 5.68 -37.00
C GLY A 458 1.01 5.31 -36.22
N ILE A 459 2.15 5.11 -36.89
CA ILE A 459 3.43 4.79 -36.26
C ILE A 459 4.49 5.84 -36.64
N GLY A 460 5.13 6.38 -35.61
CA GLY A 460 6.31 7.24 -35.73
C GLY A 460 7.62 6.47 -35.93
N ALA A 461 8.74 7.14 -35.73
CA ALA A 461 10.06 6.55 -35.83
C ALA A 461 10.73 6.38 -34.45
N GLY A 462 11.84 5.65 -34.41
CA GLY A 462 12.73 5.55 -33.25
C GLY A 462 12.84 4.15 -32.66
N ARG A 463 13.80 3.99 -31.73
CA ARG A 463 14.12 2.71 -31.07
C ARG A 463 12.95 2.16 -30.25
N THR A 464 12.19 3.03 -29.57
CA THR A 464 10.97 2.62 -28.84
C THR A 464 9.88 2.10 -29.77
N MET A 465 9.71 2.73 -30.94
CA MET A 465 8.77 2.26 -31.97
C MET A 465 9.21 0.93 -32.58
N ARG A 466 10.51 0.75 -32.81
CA ARG A 466 11.06 -0.55 -33.23
C ARG A 466 10.73 -1.63 -32.21
N ALA A 467 11.08 -1.41 -30.93
CA ALA A 467 10.78 -2.37 -29.87
C ALA A 467 9.27 -2.67 -29.73
N PHE A 468 8.42 -1.66 -29.88
CA PHE A 468 6.97 -1.84 -29.94
C PHE A 468 6.54 -2.75 -31.09
N THR A 469 7.00 -2.50 -32.33
CA THR A 469 6.66 -3.35 -33.48
C THR A 469 7.19 -4.77 -33.34
N GLU A 470 8.33 -4.95 -32.66
CA GLU A 470 8.90 -6.26 -32.36
C GLU A 470 8.01 -7.05 -31.40
N ALA A 471 7.58 -6.39 -30.32
CA ALA A 471 6.78 -7.01 -29.27
C ALA A 471 5.34 -7.37 -29.69
N LEU A 472 4.84 -6.84 -30.82
CA LEU A 472 3.50 -7.18 -31.30
C LEU A 472 3.34 -8.65 -31.70
N GLN A 473 4.42 -9.35 -32.03
CA GLN A 473 4.41 -10.76 -32.48
C GLN A 473 3.24 -11.04 -33.44
N LEU A 474 3.14 -10.25 -34.51
CA LEU A 474 1.94 -10.12 -35.34
C LEU A 474 1.30 -11.44 -35.80
N PRO A 475 2.04 -12.48 -36.23
CA PRO A 475 1.43 -13.76 -36.60
C PRO A 475 0.60 -14.36 -35.45
N HIS A 476 1.19 -14.46 -34.25
CA HIS A 476 0.52 -14.97 -33.07
C HIS A 476 -0.65 -14.06 -32.62
N LEU A 477 -0.49 -12.74 -32.73
CA LEU A 477 -1.56 -11.78 -32.43
C LEU A 477 -2.78 -11.99 -33.35
N LEU A 478 -2.55 -12.24 -34.64
CA LEU A 478 -3.61 -12.46 -35.62
C LEU A 478 -4.36 -13.78 -35.39
N GLU A 479 -3.67 -14.83 -34.96
CA GLU A 479 -4.27 -16.11 -34.56
C GLU A 479 -5.14 -15.98 -33.31
N THR A 480 -4.66 -15.24 -32.31
CA THR A 480 -5.35 -15.06 -31.03
C THR A 480 -6.56 -14.11 -31.10
N LEU A 481 -6.68 -13.32 -32.17
CA LEU A 481 -7.74 -12.33 -32.38
C LEU A 481 -8.53 -12.60 -33.68
N PRO A 482 -9.33 -13.68 -33.78
CA PRO A 482 -10.05 -14.03 -35.00
C PRO A 482 -11.10 -13.00 -35.41
N GLN A 483 -11.59 -12.17 -34.48
CA GLN A 483 -12.54 -11.09 -34.78
C GLN A 483 -11.92 -9.90 -35.50
N LEU A 484 -10.59 -9.74 -35.43
CA LEU A 484 -9.87 -8.66 -36.09
C LEU A 484 -9.81 -8.98 -37.57
N ARG A 485 -10.56 -8.22 -38.38
CA ARG A 485 -10.67 -8.38 -39.84
C ARG A 485 -9.66 -7.54 -40.60
N SER A 486 -9.30 -6.36 -40.06
CA SER A 486 -8.27 -5.52 -40.64
C SER A 486 -7.51 -4.74 -39.59
N LEU A 487 -6.19 -4.73 -39.71
CA LEU A 487 -5.27 -3.88 -38.97
C LEU A 487 -4.38 -3.13 -39.95
N THR A 488 -4.56 -1.82 -40.03
CA THR A 488 -3.81 -0.95 -40.94
C THR A 488 -2.75 -0.19 -40.17
N PHE A 489 -1.52 -0.19 -40.66
CA PHE A 489 -0.42 0.60 -40.13
C PHE A 489 -0.04 1.74 -41.10
N TRP A 490 0.06 2.95 -40.56
CA TRP A 490 0.43 4.15 -41.31
C TRP A 490 1.79 4.68 -40.86
N ALA A 491 2.75 4.76 -41.78
CA ALA A 491 4.03 5.42 -41.52
C ALA A 491 3.80 6.93 -41.56
N LEU A 492 4.02 7.60 -40.43
CA LEU A 492 3.77 9.04 -40.31
C LEU A 492 4.92 9.92 -40.83
N HIS A 493 6.01 9.29 -41.23
CA HIS A 493 7.20 9.95 -41.77
C HIS A 493 7.83 9.10 -42.88
N SER A 494 8.20 9.73 -43.98
CA SER A 494 9.09 9.21 -45.01
C SER A 494 9.97 10.33 -45.55
N GLY A 495 11.24 10.00 -45.81
CA GLY A 495 12.22 10.93 -46.34
C GLY A 495 13.49 10.18 -46.76
N PRO A 496 14.36 10.81 -47.56
CA PRO A 496 15.63 10.22 -47.97
C PRO A 496 16.48 9.95 -46.73
N SER A 497 16.93 8.70 -46.57
CA SER A 497 17.91 8.30 -45.57
C SER A 497 19.18 7.83 -46.28
N HIS A 498 20.31 8.46 -45.96
CA HIS A 498 21.59 8.10 -46.59
C HIS A 498 22.29 6.93 -45.88
N LYS A 499 21.89 6.60 -44.64
CA LYS A 499 22.44 5.50 -43.83
C LYS A 499 21.38 4.97 -42.86
N ILE A 500 21.23 3.65 -42.75
CA ILE A 500 20.30 2.99 -41.82
C ILE A 500 21.12 2.19 -40.79
N THR A 501 21.08 2.60 -39.52
CA THR A 501 21.79 1.87 -38.43
C THR A 501 20.87 0.92 -37.67
N TYR A 502 19.67 1.38 -37.28
CA TYR A 502 18.75 0.62 -36.41
C TYR A 502 17.42 0.25 -37.10
N SER A 503 17.27 0.57 -38.39
CA SER A 503 16.02 0.39 -39.15
C SER A 503 14.79 0.88 -38.37
N ALA A 504 14.91 2.09 -37.82
CA ALA A 504 13.97 2.69 -36.88
C ALA A 504 13.08 3.77 -37.52
N GLY A 505 13.28 4.10 -38.80
CA GLY A 505 12.39 5.00 -39.54
C GLY A 505 11.03 4.37 -39.76
N SER A 506 9.94 5.14 -39.70
CA SER A 506 8.56 4.62 -39.80
C SER A 506 8.29 3.81 -41.06
N ALA A 507 8.85 4.18 -42.22
CA ALA A 507 8.73 3.37 -43.45
C ALA A 507 9.43 2.00 -43.32
N HIS A 508 10.62 1.97 -42.71
CA HIS A 508 11.34 0.73 -42.46
C HIS A 508 10.64 -0.18 -41.44
N LEU A 509 9.99 0.42 -40.42
CA LEU A 509 9.15 -0.31 -39.47
C LEU A 509 7.98 -1.00 -40.18
N LEU A 510 7.35 -0.33 -41.15
CA LEU A 510 6.29 -0.95 -41.94
C LEU A 510 6.80 -2.06 -42.86
N HIS A 511 7.98 -1.91 -43.46
CA HIS A 511 8.60 -3.02 -44.19
C HIS A 511 8.84 -4.22 -43.27
N SER A 512 9.31 -3.99 -42.03
CA SER A 512 9.47 -5.06 -41.03
C SER A 512 8.13 -5.72 -40.69
N VAL A 513 7.07 -4.94 -40.50
CA VAL A 513 5.71 -5.46 -40.27
C VAL A 513 5.24 -6.34 -41.43
N ALA A 514 5.35 -5.85 -42.67
CA ALA A 514 4.95 -6.58 -43.87
C ALA A 514 5.73 -7.89 -44.03
N MET A 515 7.06 -7.85 -43.83
CA MET A 515 7.91 -9.05 -43.93
C MET A 515 7.61 -10.10 -42.87
N ARG A 516 7.24 -9.70 -41.64
CA ARG A 516 6.88 -10.64 -40.55
C ARG A 516 5.57 -11.36 -40.77
N CYS A 517 4.65 -10.73 -41.49
CA CYS A 517 3.37 -11.31 -41.83
C CYS A 517 3.42 -12.05 -43.17
N PHE A 518 4.54 -12.03 -43.89
CA PHE A 518 4.68 -12.68 -45.18
C PHE A 518 4.37 -14.18 -45.08
N ASP A 519 3.44 -14.66 -45.91
CA ASP A 519 3.00 -16.06 -45.98
C ASP A 519 2.45 -16.64 -44.65
N THR A 520 2.02 -15.79 -43.73
CA THR A 520 1.35 -16.21 -42.48
C THR A 520 -0.17 -16.20 -42.62
N GLY A 521 -0.86 -17.08 -41.90
CA GLY A 521 -2.32 -17.11 -41.85
C GLY A 521 -2.89 -15.79 -41.30
N GLY A 522 -3.69 -15.08 -42.09
CA GLY A 522 -4.24 -13.78 -41.71
C GLY A 522 -3.44 -12.57 -42.18
N SER A 523 -2.39 -12.76 -42.98
CA SER A 523 -1.59 -11.67 -43.56
C SER A 523 -2.41 -10.69 -44.40
N GLU A 524 -3.50 -11.15 -45.04
CA GLU A 524 -4.45 -10.33 -45.78
C GLU A 524 -5.19 -9.32 -44.90
N ARG A 525 -5.21 -9.55 -43.58
CA ARG A 525 -5.80 -8.63 -42.59
C ARG A 525 -4.87 -7.47 -42.25
N ILE A 526 -3.58 -7.57 -42.56
CA ILE A 526 -2.59 -6.53 -42.27
C ILE A 526 -2.38 -5.69 -43.53
N SER A 527 -2.47 -4.37 -43.39
CA SER A 527 -2.07 -3.46 -44.48
C SER A 527 -1.12 -2.39 -43.99
N CYS A 528 -0.09 -2.09 -44.78
CA CYS A 528 0.92 -1.09 -44.49
C CYS A 528 0.83 0.04 -45.53
N ARG A 529 0.73 1.29 -45.06
CA ARG A 529 0.52 2.46 -45.93
C ARG A 529 1.42 3.62 -45.52
N LEU A 530 1.86 4.41 -46.48
CA LEU A 530 2.54 5.67 -46.21
C LEU A 530 1.50 6.78 -46.02
N TRP A 531 1.66 7.59 -44.97
CA TRP A 531 0.85 8.80 -44.84
C TRP A 531 1.27 9.82 -45.91
N GLN A 532 0.28 10.51 -46.50
CA GLN A 532 0.51 11.58 -47.47
C GLN A 532 -0.36 12.79 -47.11
N PRO A 533 0.08 14.04 -47.37
CA PRO A 533 -0.64 15.24 -46.94
C PRO A 533 -2.08 15.36 -47.46
N HIS A 534 -2.36 14.82 -48.64
CA HIS A 534 -3.68 14.83 -49.27
C HIS A 534 -4.57 13.66 -48.82
N LEU A 535 -3.99 12.65 -48.17
CA LEU A 535 -4.74 11.56 -47.56
C LEU A 535 -5.09 11.98 -46.13
N ALA A 536 -6.39 12.04 -45.82
CA ALA A 536 -6.89 12.22 -44.46
C ALA A 536 -7.39 10.87 -43.90
N PRO A 537 -6.53 9.86 -43.72
CA PRO A 537 -6.99 8.54 -43.32
C PRO A 537 -7.53 8.57 -41.89
N HIS A 538 -8.54 7.74 -41.65
CA HIS A 538 -8.96 7.44 -40.29
C HIS A 538 -7.84 6.64 -39.59
N MET A 539 -7.41 7.12 -38.42
CA MET A 539 -6.53 6.41 -37.50
C MET A 539 -7.23 6.32 -36.15
N ASP A 540 -7.29 5.15 -35.54
CA ASP A 540 -7.88 4.92 -34.22
C ASP A 540 -6.91 5.38 -33.11
N ALA A 541 -5.64 5.06 -33.28
CA ALA A 541 -4.57 5.45 -32.37
C ALA A 541 -3.27 5.78 -33.12
N ILE A 542 -2.41 6.57 -32.48
CA ILE A 542 -1.10 6.96 -33.00
C ILE A 542 -0.04 6.67 -31.93
N PHE A 543 1.05 6.02 -32.31
CA PHE A 543 2.21 5.74 -31.45
C PHE A 543 3.40 6.53 -31.94
N VAL A 544 4.02 7.31 -31.07
CA VAL A 544 5.18 8.15 -31.39
C VAL A 544 6.25 8.06 -30.32
N GLY A 545 7.51 8.14 -30.73
CA GLY A 545 8.63 8.37 -29.81
C GLY A 545 8.76 9.85 -29.45
N VAL A 546 9.20 10.13 -28.22
CA VAL A 546 9.72 11.45 -27.82
C VAL A 546 11.24 11.35 -27.71
N GLY A 547 11.93 12.18 -28.49
CA GLY A 547 13.37 12.24 -28.60
C GLY A 547 13.97 13.47 -27.93
N VAL A 548 15.28 13.41 -27.68
CA VAL A 548 16.12 14.53 -27.27
C VAL A 548 17.23 14.62 -28.32
N LEU A 549 17.60 15.84 -28.68
CA LEU A 549 18.52 16.09 -29.79
C LEU A 549 19.95 15.62 -29.47
N ASP A 550 20.43 14.65 -30.23
CA ASP A 550 21.85 14.34 -30.35
C ASP A 550 22.49 15.08 -31.55
N ASN A 551 23.78 14.86 -31.78
CA ASN A 551 24.52 15.52 -32.87
C ASN A 551 24.00 15.13 -34.27
N ASP A 552 23.56 13.87 -34.43
CA ASP A 552 23.04 13.37 -35.71
C ASP A 552 21.66 13.99 -35.99
N GLU A 553 20.79 14.07 -34.97
CA GLU A 553 19.49 14.75 -35.06
C GLU A 553 19.66 16.25 -35.35
N ARG A 554 20.62 16.94 -34.72
CA ARG A 554 20.91 18.35 -35.03
C ARG A 554 21.35 18.53 -36.49
N THR A 555 22.23 17.65 -36.97
CA THR A 555 22.69 17.66 -38.37
C THR A 555 21.51 17.45 -39.32
N TYR A 556 20.64 16.48 -39.03
CA TYR A 556 19.41 16.24 -39.81
C TYR A 556 18.50 17.47 -39.85
N LEU A 557 18.28 18.14 -38.71
CA LEU A 557 17.43 19.33 -38.65
C LEU A 557 18.00 20.51 -39.45
N GLN A 558 19.32 20.67 -39.50
CA GLN A 558 19.96 21.70 -40.33
C GLN A 558 19.90 21.37 -41.81
N THR A 559 20.33 20.16 -42.18
CA THR A 559 20.59 19.79 -43.58
C THR A 559 19.34 19.34 -44.32
N VAL A 560 18.41 18.65 -43.66
CA VAL A 560 17.22 18.07 -44.29
C VAL A 560 15.99 18.94 -44.04
N MET A 561 15.83 19.44 -42.81
CA MET A 561 14.68 20.28 -42.42
C MET A 561 14.94 21.79 -42.63
N GLY A 562 16.17 22.19 -42.93
CA GLY A 562 16.52 23.59 -43.25
C GLY A 562 16.43 24.54 -42.06
N LEU A 563 16.54 24.04 -40.83
CA LEU A 563 16.48 24.88 -39.63
C LEU A 563 17.83 25.54 -39.33
N ARG A 564 17.78 26.81 -38.92
CA ARG A 564 18.99 27.54 -38.53
C ARG A 564 19.46 27.09 -37.14
N PRO A 565 20.78 27.14 -36.85
CA PRO A 565 21.34 26.76 -35.54
C PRO A 565 20.66 27.43 -34.36
N GLU A 566 20.25 28.71 -34.48
CA GLU A 566 19.58 29.44 -33.40
C GLU A 566 18.21 28.82 -33.08
N GLN A 567 17.47 28.38 -34.09
CA GLN A 567 16.17 27.70 -33.90
C GLN A 567 16.34 26.31 -33.30
N ILE A 568 17.43 25.61 -33.63
CA ILE A 568 17.72 24.29 -33.07
C ILE A 568 18.13 24.41 -31.60
N SER A 569 18.81 25.50 -31.23
CA SER A 569 19.23 25.73 -29.84
C SER A 569 18.06 25.86 -28.86
N THR A 570 16.90 26.32 -29.33
CA THR A 570 15.66 26.41 -28.52
C THR A 570 14.89 25.09 -28.43
N ALA A 571 15.30 24.06 -29.16
CA ALA A 571 14.59 22.77 -29.17
C ALA A 571 14.88 21.97 -27.90
N VAL A 572 13.83 21.58 -27.18
CA VAL A 572 13.93 20.74 -25.98
C VAL A 572 13.75 19.26 -26.33
N GLY A 573 13.09 18.96 -27.44
CA GLY A 573 12.91 17.59 -27.91
C GLY A 573 12.37 17.49 -29.32
N THR A 574 12.17 16.25 -29.75
CA THR A 574 11.66 15.89 -31.08
C THR A 574 10.50 14.89 -31.00
N VAL A 575 9.51 15.06 -31.87
CA VAL A 575 8.43 14.08 -32.14
C VAL A 575 8.31 13.97 -33.66
N LEU A 576 8.28 12.75 -34.21
CA LEU A 576 8.28 12.53 -35.67
C LEU A 576 9.41 13.28 -36.39
N ASN A 577 10.60 13.33 -35.78
CA ASN A 577 11.78 14.09 -36.24
C ASN A 577 11.53 15.60 -36.45
N GLN A 578 10.45 16.15 -35.88
CA GLN A 578 10.16 17.57 -35.84
C GLN A 578 10.49 18.13 -34.45
N PRO A 579 11.25 19.23 -34.36
CA PRO A 579 11.64 19.80 -33.09
C PRO A 579 10.56 20.73 -32.52
N PHE A 580 10.50 20.80 -31.19
CA PHE A 580 9.61 21.69 -30.44
C PHE A 580 10.33 22.37 -29.28
N ASP A 581 9.83 23.54 -28.87
CA ASP A 581 10.37 24.33 -27.75
C ASP A 581 9.93 23.81 -26.36
N ASP A 582 10.34 24.46 -25.30
CA ASP A 582 9.99 24.17 -23.90
C ASP A 582 8.47 24.28 -23.59
N HIS A 583 7.72 24.97 -24.45
CA HIS A 583 6.27 25.06 -24.41
C HIS A 583 5.58 24.02 -25.31
N GLY A 584 6.34 23.17 -25.99
CA GLY A 584 5.83 22.16 -26.93
C GLY A 584 5.30 22.74 -28.24
N ARG A 585 5.73 23.96 -28.60
CA ARG A 585 5.37 24.60 -29.88
C ARG A 585 6.30 24.09 -30.98
N PRO A 586 5.78 23.67 -32.15
CA PRO A 586 6.61 23.24 -33.26
C PRO A 586 7.50 24.37 -33.78
N LEU A 587 8.80 24.09 -33.92
CA LEU A 587 9.78 25.07 -34.42
C LEU A 587 9.81 25.11 -35.96
N CYS A 588 9.44 24.01 -36.62
CA CYS A 588 9.23 23.97 -38.07
C CYS A 588 7.84 24.52 -38.41
N ARG A 589 7.80 25.69 -39.08
CA ARG A 589 6.53 26.25 -39.62
C ARG A 589 6.20 25.71 -41.01
N ASN A 590 7.23 25.52 -41.85
CA ASN A 590 7.12 24.96 -43.19
C ASN A 590 7.98 23.70 -43.25
N LEU A 591 7.40 22.59 -43.71
CA LEU A 591 8.14 21.35 -43.92
C LEU A 591 8.90 21.43 -45.24
N SER A 592 10.12 20.87 -45.27
CA SER A 592 10.90 20.74 -46.51
C SER A 592 10.12 19.93 -47.54
N PRO A 593 10.10 20.30 -48.83
CA PRO A 593 9.37 19.57 -49.87
C PRO A 593 9.89 18.13 -50.04
N ASN A 594 11.11 17.85 -49.59
CA ASN A 594 11.76 16.54 -49.68
C ASN A 594 11.40 15.61 -48.51
N VAL A 595 10.58 16.07 -47.56
CA VAL A 595 10.17 15.30 -46.38
C VAL A 595 8.66 15.20 -46.31
N THR A 596 8.14 13.97 -46.38
CA THR A 596 6.73 13.70 -46.14
C THR A 596 6.57 13.31 -44.68
N VAL A 597 6.02 14.22 -43.86
CA VAL A 597 5.81 13.96 -42.43
C VAL A 597 4.51 14.58 -41.95
N LEU A 598 3.80 13.87 -41.06
CA LEU A 598 2.62 14.39 -40.40
C LEU A 598 3.00 15.64 -39.58
N PRO A 599 2.46 16.84 -39.89
CA PRO A 599 2.82 18.06 -39.18
C PRO A 599 2.46 17.99 -37.69
N LEU A 600 3.33 18.45 -36.80
CA LEU A 600 3.03 18.47 -35.35
C LEU A 600 1.74 19.24 -35.03
N ARG A 601 1.42 20.31 -35.76
CA ARG A 601 0.16 21.05 -35.58
C ARG A 601 -1.08 20.19 -35.83
N GLN A 602 -1.00 19.23 -36.76
CA GLN A 602 -2.06 18.26 -37.00
C GLN A 602 -2.21 17.31 -35.82
N LEU A 603 -1.07 16.82 -35.28
CA LEU A 603 -1.05 15.99 -34.09
C LEU A 603 -1.66 16.72 -32.88
N GLN A 604 -1.31 17.99 -32.67
CA GLN A 604 -1.89 18.85 -31.64
C GLN A 604 -3.41 18.97 -31.76
N ARG A 605 -3.91 19.18 -32.99
CA ARG A 605 -5.34 19.25 -33.26
C ARG A 605 -6.04 17.94 -32.92
N TRP A 606 -5.47 16.81 -33.30
CA TRP A 606 -6.02 15.49 -33.00
C TRP A 606 -6.05 15.18 -31.51
N VAL A 607 -5.00 15.50 -30.77
CA VAL A 607 -4.97 15.35 -29.30
C VAL A 607 -6.08 16.17 -28.65
N ARG A 608 -6.26 17.44 -29.05
CA ARG A 608 -7.35 18.29 -28.55
C ARG A 608 -8.74 17.76 -28.89
N GLN A 609 -8.87 17.05 -30.01
CA GLN A 609 -10.11 16.36 -30.42
C GLN A 609 -10.29 14.99 -29.73
N GLY A 610 -9.40 14.60 -28.83
CA GLY A 610 -9.48 13.33 -28.09
C GLY A 610 -8.97 12.09 -28.83
N LYS A 611 -8.32 12.26 -29.99
CA LYS A 611 -7.64 11.17 -30.70
C LYS A 611 -6.54 10.60 -29.80
N LEU A 612 -6.42 9.29 -29.76
CA LEU A 612 -5.42 8.62 -28.93
C LEU A 612 -4.04 8.78 -29.56
N VAL A 613 -3.16 9.51 -28.87
CA VAL A 613 -1.76 9.65 -29.25
C VAL A 613 -0.91 9.20 -28.06
N VAL A 614 -0.23 8.09 -28.25
CA VAL A 614 0.60 7.39 -27.26
C VAL A 614 2.05 7.77 -27.48
N ALA A 615 2.61 8.53 -26.55
CA ALA A 615 4.05 8.72 -26.46
C ALA A 615 4.68 7.48 -25.83
N VAL A 616 5.66 6.87 -26.51
CA VAL A 616 6.46 5.76 -25.98
C VAL A 616 7.91 6.21 -25.86
N THR A 617 8.38 6.34 -24.62
CA THR A 617 9.67 6.94 -24.28
C THR A 617 10.32 6.21 -23.12
N CYS A 618 11.61 6.46 -22.88
CA CYS A 618 12.31 5.89 -21.73
C CYS A 618 13.55 6.70 -21.36
N GLY A 619 13.95 6.61 -20.09
CA GLY A 619 15.14 7.22 -19.51
C GLY A 619 14.89 8.61 -18.91
N ALA A 620 15.45 8.84 -17.71
CA ALA A 620 15.26 10.08 -16.94
C ALA A 620 15.64 11.36 -17.71
N HIS A 621 16.67 11.30 -18.56
CA HIS A 621 17.14 12.44 -19.36
C HIS A 621 16.10 12.98 -20.34
N LYS A 622 15.03 12.23 -20.64
CA LYS A 622 13.95 12.66 -21.54
C LYS A 622 12.79 13.36 -20.84
N ALA A 623 12.76 13.40 -19.52
CA ALA A 623 11.61 13.89 -18.75
C ALA A 623 11.21 15.33 -19.12
N ALA A 624 12.19 16.23 -19.32
CA ALA A 624 11.93 17.61 -19.72
C ALA A 624 11.25 17.71 -21.10
N ALA A 625 11.75 16.94 -22.08
CA ALA A 625 11.16 16.86 -23.42
C ALA A 625 9.75 16.28 -23.40
N VAL A 626 9.51 15.24 -22.58
CA VAL A 626 8.18 14.63 -22.40
C VAL A 626 7.20 15.64 -21.79
N LEU A 627 7.63 16.41 -20.78
CA LEU A 627 6.80 17.44 -20.17
C LEU A 627 6.45 18.57 -21.16
N ALA A 628 7.44 19.04 -21.94
CA ALA A 628 7.22 20.04 -22.97
C ALA A 628 6.27 19.53 -24.07
N ALA A 629 6.45 18.28 -24.53
CA ALA A 629 5.54 17.66 -25.50
C ALA A 629 4.10 17.54 -24.97
N PHE A 630 3.94 17.22 -23.69
CA PHE A 630 2.64 17.20 -23.04
C PHE A 630 1.99 18.60 -23.01
N LYS A 631 2.72 19.63 -22.56
CA LYS A 631 2.24 21.04 -22.58
C LYS A 631 1.83 21.48 -23.98
N GLY A 632 2.56 21.01 -24.99
CA GLY A 632 2.28 21.23 -26.41
C GLY A 632 1.05 20.50 -26.95
N ASN A 633 0.36 19.65 -26.18
CA ASN A 633 -0.69 18.74 -26.65
C ASN A 633 -0.18 17.79 -27.76
N LEU A 634 1.06 17.32 -27.70
CA LEU A 634 1.59 16.38 -28.70
C LEU A 634 1.20 14.92 -28.41
N PHE A 635 0.73 14.61 -27.20
CA PHE A 635 0.20 13.30 -26.83
C PHE A 635 -0.82 13.41 -25.68
N ASN A 636 -1.61 12.37 -25.47
CA ASN A 636 -2.53 12.24 -24.33
C ASN A 636 -2.49 10.86 -23.64
N CYS A 637 -1.65 9.95 -24.12
CA CYS A 637 -1.32 8.68 -23.47
C CYS A 637 0.20 8.52 -23.37
N LEU A 638 0.71 7.87 -22.32
CA LEU A 638 2.15 7.70 -22.09
C LEU A 638 2.51 6.25 -21.75
N VAL A 639 3.54 5.71 -22.40
CA VAL A 639 4.22 4.47 -22.02
C VAL A 639 5.67 4.80 -21.73
N THR A 640 6.14 4.51 -20.51
CA THR A 640 7.47 4.88 -20.08
C THR A 640 8.06 3.94 -19.04
N ASP A 641 9.36 4.03 -18.78
CA ASP A 641 10.03 3.37 -17.67
C ASP A 641 9.92 4.15 -16.35
N ARG A 642 10.23 3.48 -15.23
CA ARG A 642 10.28 4.07 -13.88
C ARG A 642 11.12 5.34 -13.84
N ALA A 643 12.34 5.31 -14.38
CA ALA A 643 13.29 6.41 -14.24
C ALA A 643 12.77 7.70 -14.89
N CYS A 644 12.16 7.61 -16.08
CA CYS A 644 11.52 8.76 -16.70
C CYS A 644 10.22 9.17 -15.98
N ALA A 645 9.43 8.23 -15.46
CA ALA A 645 8.21 8.55 -14.71
C ALA A 645 8.51 9.32 -13.40
N GLU A 646 9.50 8.89 -12.63
CA GLU A 646 9.94 9.58 -11.41
C GLU A 646 10.51 10.97 -11.72
N ALA A 647 11.39 11.08 -12.71
CA ALA A 647 11.94 12.36 -13.14
C ALA A 647 10.83 13.32 -13.63
N LEU A 648 9.84 12.81 -14.37
CA LEU A 648 8.70 13.60 -14.83
C LEU A 648 7.83 14.08 -13.66
N LEU A 649 7.57 13.24 -12.66
CA LEU A 649 6.82 13.65 -11.46
C LEU A 649 7.56 14.71 -10.65
N ASN A 650 8.89 14.63 -10.56
CA ASN A 650 9.69 15.66 -9.89
C ASN A 650 9.61 17.02 -10.58
N LEU A 651 9.44 17.06 -11.90
CA LEU A 651 9.26 18.31 -12.65
C LEU A 651 7.84 18.91 -12.52
N VAL A 652 6.85 18.11 -12.13
CA VAL A 652 5.42 18.51 -12.11
C VAL A 652 4.91 18.76 -10.69
N LYS A 653 5.55 18.18 -9.67
CA LYS A 653 5.24 18.50 -8.27
C LYS A 653 5.65 19.96 -8.00
N PRO A 654 4.74 20.84 -7.54
CA PRO A 654 5.18 22.06 -6.88
C PRO A 654 5.98 21.66 -5.63
N TYR A 655 7.12 22.31 -5.41
CA TYR A 655 7.91 22.19 -4.19
C TYR A 655 7.05 22.45 -2.94
#